data_AF-A0A3P6AF83-F1
#
_entry.id   AF-A0A3P6AF83-F1
#
_cell.length_a   1.000
_cell.length_b   1.000
_cell.length_c   1.000
_cell.angle_alpha   90.00
_cell.angle_beta   90.00
_cell.angle_gamma   90.00
#
_symmetry.space_group_name_H-M   'P 1'
#
loop_
_entity.id
_entity.type
_entity.pdbx_description
1 polymer ?
#
loop_
_entity_poly.entity_id
_entity_poly.type
_entity_poly.pdbx_seq_one_letter_code
_entity_poly.pdbx_strand_id
1 'polypeptide(L)'
;MSIVEMKFTIFHYLRVLFFFFMALSSYSFVVRGDKSSVLIVDVRSFGARANDHRDNTKAFVAAWDMACKSSSSSVDLIIPRGEFHVGPIRFSGPCTNVTHLTVRVKGHLKASTDLSKYRSGGGWIEFGWINGLTLTGGGTFDGQGALAWPFNNCITDSHCKLLPTSLKFVGMNRTIVRRISSVNSKFFHMALVQCRDFKGTRLNITAPSDSPNTDGIHIERSSNVYFSRSHIATGDDCVSIGQGNSQITITSIKCGPGHGISVGSLGRYPNEKDVKGLVVRDCKMSGTTNGIRIKTWADSPGLSEATNMTFQNIIMSNVTNPIIIDQSYCPFSSCSSNVPSKVKLSEIYFKNIRGSSSSKVAVQLHCSEGMPCKKVYLENVHLYLASSSGGGSGKQQSSNGGNEAVSSSCRYVRANYIGTQSPPPCDQNLEANLIEATSSEPQTKNYKRWIRLSIYVFFVLFFQPLATILGRLYYENGGESTYVVTLLPLIGFPVLILFNFFSQLRQQPKSTDTNFNQSPSFTTLVSVYMCTGLLLSAYAYLYAIGLLYLPVSTFSLILASQLAFTAFFSYFLNSQKFTPFIVNSLFLLTVSSALLVVDTESQDTTNVSRVQYVIGFICTLGASAGIGLLLSLIQLLFRKVFKEHTSSVVMDLTIYQSLVASCVVLIGLFASGEWRTLPSEMRNYKLGQVSYVVTLVSAAISWQVYTVGLVGLIFESSSVFSNSITAVGLPIVPVIAVIVFHDKMEASKIFSIVLAIWGFVSFVYQHYLDEKKLKTCNTDPVENDGTQTW
;
A
#
# COMPACT_ATOMS: atom_id res chain seq x y z
N MET A 1 -25.93 -15.46 -37.96
CA MET A 1 -24.94 -16.16 -37.10
C MET A 1 -25.60 -17.42 -36.55
N SER A 2 -25.05 -18.61 -36.78
CA SER A 2 -25.72 -19.86 -36.38
C SER A 2 -25.68 -20.05 -34.84
N ILE A 3 -26.64 -20.77 -34.25
CA ILE A 3 -26.64 -21.14 -32.81
C ILE A 3 -25.30 -21.78 -32.39
N VAL A 4 -24.56 -22.35 -33.35
CA VAL A 4 -23.22 -22.93 -33.16
C VAL A 4 -22.16 -21.88 -32.88
N GLU A 5 -22.18 -20.72 -33.56
CA GLU A 5 -21.21 -19.64 -33.33
C GLU A 5 -21.42 -18.94 -31.99
N MET A 6 -22.66 -18.73 -31.56
CA MET A 6 -22.94 -18.14 -30.25
C MET A 6 -22.57 -19.10 -29.10
N LYS A 7 -22.80 -20.40 -29.27
CA LYS A 7 -22.25 -21.44 -28.38
C LYS A 7 -20.73 -21.41 -28.37
N PHE A 8 -20.08 -21.17 -29.51
CA PHE A 8 -18.62 -21.07 -29.61
C PHE A 8 -18.09 -19.86 -28.84
N THR A 9 -18.71 -18.68 -28.95
CA THR A 9 -18.33 -17.47 -28.19
C THR A 9 -18.51 -17.66 -26.68
N ILE A 10 -19.62 -18.25 -26.25
CA ILE A 10 -19.89 -18.56 -24.83
C ILE A 10 -18.92 -19.63 -24.30
N PHE A 11 -18.57 -20.63 -25.11
CA PHE A 11 -17.61 -21.67 -24.74
C PHE A 11 -16.17 -21.14 -24.69
N HIS A 12 -15.82 -20.21 -25.59
CA HIS A 12 -14.53 -19.51 -25.54
C HIS A 12 -14.45 -18.57 -24.34
N TYR A 13 -15.56 -17.90 -24.00
CA TYR A 13 -15.69 -17.07 -22.80
C TYR A 13 -15.56 -17.89 -21.50
N LEU A 14 -16.22 -19.05 -21.41
CA LEU A 14 -16.05 -20.00 -20.31
C LEU A 14 -14.62 -20.55 -20.24
N ARG A 15 -13.95 -20.76 -21.38
CA ARG A 15 -12.52 -21.11 -21.40
C ARG A 15 -11.64 -19.97 -20.90
N VAL A 16 -11.86 -18.72 -21.30
CA VAL A 16 -11.07 -17.57 -20.84
C VAL A 16 -11.32 -17.31 -19.35
N LEU A 17 -12.56 -17.40 -18.87
CA LEU A 17 -12.89 -17.36 -17.44
C LEU A 17 -12.26 -18.54 -16.70
N PHE A 18 -12.32 -19.75 -17.24
CA PHE A 18 -11.69 -20.94 -16.66
C PHE A 18 -10.17 -20.81 -16.60
N PHE A 19 -9.51 -20.25 -17.63
CA PHE A 19 -8.07 -19.99 -17.62
C PHE A 19 -7.69 -18.80 -16.72
N PHE A 20 -8.53 -17.78 -16.59
CA PHE A 20 -8.35 -16.68 -15.64
C PHE A 20 -8.53 -17.15 -14.19
N PHE A 21 -9.53 -18.00 -13.91
CA PHE A 21 -9.74 -18.66 -12.62
C PHE A 21 -8.71 -19.76 -12.34
N MET A 22 -8.19 -20.47 -13.35
CA MET A 22 -7.09 -21.43 -13.23
C MET A 22 -5.74 -20.75 -12.99
N ALA A 23 -5.50 -19.59 -13.59
CA ALA A 23 -4.34 -18.75 -13.29
C ALA A 23 -4.42 -18.14 -11.87
N LEU A 24 -5.63 -17.99 -11.32
CA LEU A 24 -5.86 -17.61 -9.92
C LEU A 24 -5.86 -18.82 -8.95
N SER A 25 -6.23 -20.02 -9.40
CA SER A 25 -6.31 -21.25 -8.57
C SER A 25 -5.02 -22.07 -8.56
N SER A 26 -4.11 -21.87 -9.51
CA SER A 26 -2.75 -22.43 -9.50
C SER A 26 -1.86 -21.90 -8.37
N TYR A 27 -2.38 -21.04 -7.48
CA TYR A 27 -1.72 -20.68 -6.22
C TYR A 27 -2.26 -21.42 -4.98
N SER A 28 -3.25 -22.31 -5.08
CA SER A 28 -3.81 -22.95 -3.88
C SER A 28 -4.60 -24.22 -4.19
N PHE A 29 -3.96 -25.39 -4.20
CA PHE A 29 -4.57 -26.64 -3.71
C PHE A 29 -3.49 -27.75 -3.57
N VAL A 30 -2.99 -27.96 -2.35
CA VAL A 30 -2.54 -29.28 -1.89
C VAL A 30 -3.26 -29.55 -0.56
N VAL A 31 -4.23 -30.44 -0.67
CA VAL A 31 -4.71 -31.45 0.29
C VAL A 31 -4.68 -31.12 1.79
N ARG A 32 -5.89 -31.03 2.36
CA ARG A 32 -6.20 -31.26 3.78
C ARG A 32 -5.75 -32.67 4.18
N GLY A 33 -4.88 -32.77 5.19
CA GLY A 33 -4.48 -34.04 5.80
C GLY A 33 -3.91 -33.84 7.21
N ASP A 34 -4.69 -34.32 8.18
CA ASP A 34 -4.35 -34.73 9.55
C ASP A 34 -4.11 -33.68 10.67
N LYS A 35 -4.67 -33.97 11.85
CA LYS A 35 -4.44 -33.24 13.11
C LYS A 35 -3.01 -33.55 13.57
N SER A 36 -2.03 -32.79 13.07
CA SER A 36 -0.63 -32.90 13.50
C SER A 36 -0.49 -32.60 15.00
N SER A 37 -0.15 -33.63 15.78
CA SER A 37 0.33 -33.48 17.16
C SER A 37 1.64 -32.68 17.14
N VAL A 38 1.67 -31.54 17.83
CA VAL A 38 2.89 -30.73 17.98
C VAL A 38 3.94 -31.54 18.75
N LEU A 39 5.13 -31.75 18.16
CA LEU A 39 6.24 -32.38 18.87
C LEU A 39 6.85 -31.37 19.86
N ILE A 40 6.99 -31.76 21.12
CA ILE A 40 7.65 -30.96 22.15
C ILE A 40 9.07 -31.49 22.35
N VAL A 41 10.07 -30.63 22.21
CA VAL A 41 11.48 -30.96 22.40
C VAL A 41 12.02 -30.07 23.53
N ASP A 42 12.25 -30.63 24.72
CA ASP A 42 12.81 -29.90 25.87
C ASP A 42 14.33 -30.09 25.94
N VAL A 43 15.10 -29.01 26.03
CA VAL A 43 16.58 -29.08 26.10
C VAL A 43 17.09 -29.91 27.28
N ARG A 44 16.32 -30.04 28.37
CA ARG A 44 16.68 -30.87 29.53
C ARG A 44 16.71 -32.35 29.21
N SER A 45 15.86 -32.80 28.29
CA SER A 45 15.85 -34.19 27.80
C SER A 45 17.15 -34.56 27.08
N PHE A 46 17.95 -33.56 26.69
CA PHE A 46 19.26 -33.72 26.05
C PHE A 46 20.43 -33.40 26.99
N GLY A 47 20.18 -33.36 28.30
CA GLY A 47 21.20 -33.18 29.32
C GLY A 47 21.48 -31.73 29.73
N ALA A 48 20.69 -30.76 29.25
CA ALA A 48 20.84 -29.38 29.70
C ALA A 48 20.47 -29.26 31.19
N ARG A 49 21.32 -28.58 31.98
CA ARG A 49 21.08 -28.28 33.39
C ARG A 49 21.20 -26.78 33.63
N ALA A 50 20.26 -26.27 34.40
CA ALA A 50 20.24 -24.86 34.81
C ALA A 50 21.00 -24.66 36.12
N ASN A 51 21.50 -23.45 36.33
CA ASN A 51 22.05 -22.94 37.60
C ASN A 51 23.29 -23.68 38.14
N ASP A 52 24.05 -24.39 37.30
CA ASP A 52 25.25 -25.12 37.73
C ASP A 52 26.51 -24.75 36.92
N HIS A 53 26.47 -23.61 36.23
CA HIS A 53 27.56 -23.04 35.44
C HIS A 53 28.13 -23.92 34.31
N ARG A 54 27.54 -25.10 34.06
CA ARG A 54 28.03 -25.99 33.00
C ARG A 54 27.71 -25.44 31.62
N ASP A 55 28.56 -25.78 30.66
CA ASP A 55 28.30 -25.50 29.25
C ASP A 55 27.18 -26.42 28.71
N ASN A 56 26.06 -25.81 28.33
CA ASN A 56 24.87 -26.50 27.79
C ASN A 56 24.84 -26.55 26.25
N THR A 57 25.88 -26.06 25.56
CA THR A 57 25.95 -25.98 24.09
C THR A 57 25.58 -27.30 23.41
N LYS A 58 26.17 -28.42 23.84
CA LYS A 58 25.93 -29.75 23.23
C LYS A 58 24.48 -30.18 23.36
N ALA A 59 23.85 -29.94 24.52
CA ALA A 59 22.45 -30.29 24.75
C ALA A 59 21.51 -29.45 23.86
N PHE A 60 21.81 -28.16 23.67
CA PHE A 60 21.04 -27.27 22.80
C PHE A 60 21.15 -27.68 21.32
N VAL A 61 22.35 -28.06 20.87
CA VAL A 61 22.57 -28.58 19.50
C VAL A 61 21.80 -29.88 19.29
N ALA A 62 21.89 -30.83 20.22
CA ALA A 62 21.18 -32.11 20.11
C ALA A 62 19.65 -31.93 20.09
N ALA A 63 19.12 -31.03 20.93
CA ALA A 63 17.70 -30.70 20.93
C ALA A 63 17.26 -30.02 19.62
N TRP A 64 18.08 -29.12 19.06
CA TRP A 64 17.81 -28.52 17.75
C TRP A 64 17.81 -29.55 16.62
N ASP A 65 18.78 -30.46 16.61
CA ASP A 65 18.87 -31.51 15.59
C ASP A 65 17.64 -32.39 15.59
N MET A 66 17.15 -32.79 16.77
CA MET A 66 15.89 -33.51 16.93
C MET A 66 14.71 -32.69 16.40
N ALA A 67 14.64 -31.41 16.76
CA ALA A 67 13.54 -30.54 16.35
C ALA A 67 13.50 -30.32 14.83
N CYS A 68 14.65 -30.06 14.20
CA CYS A 68 14.74 -29.70 12.79
C CYS A 68 14.61 -30.92 11.85
N LYS A 69 15.05 -32.11 12.29
CA LYS A 69 14.93 -33.38 11.54
C LYS A 69 13.63 -34.13 11.81
N SER A 70 12.73 -33.56 12.62
CA SER A 70 11.46 -34.18 12.97
C SER A 70 10.59 -34.49 11.75
N SER A 71 9.83 -35.58 11.80
CA SER A 71 8.78 -35.91 10.83
C SER A 71 7.48 -35.12 11.09
N SER A 72 7.35 -34.48 12.26
CA SER A 72 6.18 -33.66 12.60
C SER A 72 6.22 -32.31 11.89
N SER A 73 5.08 -31.90 11.33
CA SER A 73 4.97 -30.61 10.63
C SER A 73 5.07 -29.39 11.54
N SER A 74 4.81 -29.56 12.85
CA SER A 74 4.87 -28.53 13.89
C SER A 74 5.70 -29.00 15.09
N VAL A 75 6.66 -28.18 15.52
CA VAL A 75 7.60 -28.50 16.60
C VAL A 75 7.77 -27.30 17.54
N ASP A 76 7.71 -27.57 18.84
CA ASP A 76 8.00 -26.62 19.92
C ASP A 76 9.30 -27.03 20.65
N LEU A 77 10.40 -26.31 20.39
CA LEU A 77 11.66 -26.42 21.11
C LEU A 77 11.60 -25.56 22.38
N ILE A 78 11.63 -26.20 23.55
CA ILE A 78 11.44 -25.55 24.85
C ILE A 78 12.79 -25.36 25.55
N ILE A 79 13.08 -24.10 25.90
CA ILE A 79 14.13 -23.76 26.86
C ILE A 79 13.42 -23.27 28.14
N PRO A 80 13.34 -24.10 29.18
CA PRO A 80 12.55 -23.84 30.38
C PRO A 80 13.17 -22.73 31.24
N ARG A 81 12.50 -22.37 32.34
CA ARG A 81 13.06 -21.43 33.32
C ARG A 81 14.34 -21.99 33.96
N GLY A 82 15.31 -21.11 34.22
CA GLY A 82 16.62 -21.44 34.77
C GLY A 82 17.73 -20.65 34.06
N GLU A 83 18.89 -20.52 34.70
CA GLU A 83 20.09 -19.95 34.11
C GLU A 83 20.87 -21.01 33.33
N PHE A 84 21.04 -20.83 32.02
CA PHE A 84 21.78 -21.75 31.15
C PHE A 84 22.99 -21.05 30.54
N HIS A 85 24.20 -21.55 30.82
CA HIS A 85 25.40 -21.11 30.13
C HIS A 85 25.51 -21.81 28.78
N VAL A 86 25.62 -21.03 27.71
CA VAL A 86 25.63 -21.54 26.33
C VAL A 86 26.74 -20.82 25.56
N GLY A 87 27.64 -21.59 24.95
CA GLY A 87 28.65 -21.09 24.03
C GLY A 87 28.04 -20.63 22.69
N PRO A 88 28.87 -20.27 21.70
CA PRO A 88 28.39 -19.97 20.36
C PRO A 88 27.72 -21.19 19.73
N ILE A 89 26.49 -21.02 19.25
CA ILE A 89 25.72 -22.04 18.56
C ILE A 89 25.11 -21.51 17.28
N ARG A 90 25.00 -22.41 16.30
CA ARG A 90 24.36 -22.16 15.02
C ARG A 90 23.26 -23.18 14.78
N PHE A 91 22.03 -22.69 14.73
CA PHE A 91 20.84 -23.41 14.38
C PHE A 91 20.56 -23.23 12.88
N SER A 92 21.01 -24.20 12.09
CA SER A 92 20.88 -24.17 10.64
C SER A 92 19.71 -25.04 10.17
N GLY A 93 18.99 -24.54 9.17
CA GLY A 93 18.11 -25.33 8.31
C GLY A 93 18.83 -25.86 7.05
N PRO A 94 18.07 -26.33 6.04
CA PRO A 94 16.61 -26.36 6.00
C PRO A 94 16.03 -27.46 6.91
N CYS A 95 14.95 -27.14 7.64
CA CYS A 95 14.14 -28.15 8.34
C CYS A 95 13.03 -28.60 7.38
N THR A 96 13.32 -29.57 6.52
CA THR A 96 12.52 -29.89 5.32
C THR A 96 11.08 -30.32 5.63
N ASN A 97 10.88 -31.08 6.71
CA ASN A 97 9.58 -31.62 7.10
C ASN A 97 8.82 -30.71 8.08
N VAL A 98 9.49 -29.71 8.65
CA VAL A 98 8.93 -28.83 9.68
C VAL A 98 8.49 -27.51 9.07
N THR A 99 7.18 -27.27 9.05
CA THR A 99 6.59 -26.04 8.50
C THR A 99 6.41 -24.94 9.56
N HIS A 100 6.28 -25.34 10.83
CA HIS A 100 6.14 -24.44 11.97
C HIS A 100 7.10 -24.86 13.09
N LEU A 101 8.17 -24.09 13.28
CA LEU A 101 9.16 -24.33 14.33
C LEU A 101 9.11 -23.18 15.34
N THR A 102 8.67 -23.46 16.58
CA THR A 102 8.64 -22.48 17.66
C THR A 102 9.76 -22.76 18.65
N VAL A 103 10.67 -21.82 18.84
CA VAL A 103 11.63 -21.83 19.95
C VAL A 103 11.05 -21.00 21.10
N ARG A 104 10.70 -21.67 22.19
CA ARG A 104 10.14 -21.05 23.40
C ARG A 104 11.20 -20.92 24.49
N VAL A 105 11.79 -19.73 24.56
CA VAL A 105 12.76 -19.33 25.57
C VAL A 105 12.05 -18.76 26.79
N LYS A 106 12.02 -19.52 27.88
CA LYS A 106 11.57 -19.07 29.21
C LYS A 106 12.74 -18.85 30.18
N GLY A 107 13.92 -19.36 29.85
CA GLY A 107 15.14 -19.28 30.67
C GLY A 107 15.92 -17.98 30.50
N HIS A 108 16.98 -17.86 31.29
CA HIS A 108 18.01 -16.82 31.20
C HIS A 108 19.28 -17.47 30.62
N LEU A 109 19.57 -17.19 29.35
CA LEU A 109 20.74 -17.74 28.67
C LEU A 109 21.91 -16.78 28.89
N LYS A 110 23.09 -17.30 29.22
CA LYS A 110 24.32 -16.51 29.38
C LYS A 110 25.39 -16.96 28.40
N ALA A 111 25.94 -16.00 27.67
CA ALA A 111 26.98 -16.23 26.68
C ALA A 111 28.30 -16.63 27.33
N SER A 112 29.11 -17.46 26.66
CA SER A 112 30.53 -17.61 27.05
C SER A 112 31.25 -16.24 27.04
N THR A 113 32.13 -16.01 28.00
CA THR A 113 32.98 -14.80 28.07
C THR A 113 34.31 -14.99 27.33
N ASP A 114 34.70 -16.25 27.11
CA ASP A 114 35.87 -16.62 26.31
C ASP A 114 35.65 -16.26 24.82
N LEU A 115 36.28 -15.16 24.38
CA LEU A 115 36.20 -14.65 23.01
C LEU A 115 36.90 -15.54 21.98
N SER A 116 37.78 -16.47 22.40
CA SER A 116 38.46 -17.39 21.48
C SER A 116 37.49 -18.39 20.84
N LYS A 117 36.37 -18.69 21.52
CA LYS A 117 35.31 -19.56 21.01
C LYS A 117 34.52 -18.93 19.85
N TYR A 118 34.57 -17.61 19.70
CA TYR A 118 33.79 -16.88 18.71
C TYR A 118 34.59 -16.57 17.45
N ARG A 119 33.96 -16.84 16.30
CA ARG A 119 34.46 -16.38 15.00
C ARG A 119 34.29 -14.86 14.88
N SER A 120 35.24 -14.19 14.23
CA SER A 120 35.13 -12.76 13.93
C SER A 120 33.83 -12.48 13.19
N GLY A 121 33.02 -11.52 13.68
CA GLY A 121 31.73 -11.16 13.10
C GLY A 121 30.65 -12.25 13.18
N GLY A 122 30.87 -13.33 13.93
CA GLY A 122 29.91 -14.40 14.17
C GLY A 122 28.77 -14.02 15.10
N GLY A 123 27.73 -14.87 15.15
CA GLY A 123 26.69 -14.78 16.18
C GLY A 123 27.03 -15.61 17.43
N TRP A 124 26.47 -15.24 18.57
CA TRP A 124 26.38 -16.12 19.74
C TRP A 124 25.28 -17.15 19.54
N ILE A 125 24.05 -16.71 19.31
CA ILE A 125 22.95 -17.58 18.86
C ILE A 125 22.62 -17.19 17.42
N GLU A 126 22.98 -18.04 16.47
CA GLU A 126 22.71 -17.81 15.05
C GLU A 126 21.61 -18.75 14.54
N PHE A 127 20.60 -18.19 13.87
CA PHE A 127 19.60 -18.92 13.10
C PHE A 127 19.83 -18.69 11.61
N GLY A 128 19.99 -19.77 10.84
CA GLY A 128 20.40 -19.72 9.44
C GLY A 128 19.53 -20.57 8.51
N TRP A 129 19.05 -20.00 7.40
CA TRP A 129 18.34 -20.71 6.32
C TRP A 129 17.10 -21.50 6.77
N ILE A 130 16.32 -20.92 7.68
CA ILE A 130 15.08 -21.52 8.19
C ILE A 130 13.88 -20.75 7.63
N ASN A 131 12.83 -21.49 7.31
CA ASN A 131 11.55 -20.98 6.83
C ASN A 131 10.48 -21.20 7.92
N GLY A 132 9.83 -20.13 8.38
CA GLY A 132 8.72 -20.25 9.35
C GLY A 132 9.12 -20.34 10.83
N LEU A 133 10.30 -19.83 11.22
CA LEU A 133 10.74 -19.81 12.63
C LEU A 133 9.92 -18.81 13.47
N THR A 134 9.48 -19.23 14.66
CA THR A 134 8.98 -18.34 15.72
C THR A 134 9.86 -18.40 16.96
N LEU A 135 10.54 -17.31 17.32
CA LEU A 135 11.27 -17.17 18.58
C LEU A 135 10.44 -16.37 19.59
N THR A 136 10.12 -16.97 20.74
CA THR A 136 9.29 -16.34 21.77
C THR A 136 9.52 -16.92 23.15
N GLY A 137 8.75 -16.51 24.17
CA GLY A 137 8.68 -17.20 25.46
C GLY A 137 8.94 -16.34 26.70
N GLY A 138 9.37 -15.08 26.53
CA GLY A 138 9.59 -14.13 27.63
C GLY A 138 10.97 -14.21 28.28
N GLY A 139 11.83 -15.14 27.88
CA GLY A 139 13.18 -15.32 28.41
C GLY A 139 14.19 -14.28 27.92
N THR A 140 15.40 -14.39 28.46
CA THR A 140 16.47 -13.39 28.31
C THR A 140 17.71 -14.00 27.68
N PHE A 141 18.31 -13.26 26.75
CA PHE A 141 19.63 -13.52 26.18
C PHE A 141 20.62 -12.52 26.76
N ASP A 142 21.49 -12.97 27.67
CA ASP A 142 22.53 -12.17 28.30
C ASP A 142 23.86 -12.38 27.60
N GLY A 143 24.26 -11.38 26.83
CA GLY A 143 25.48 -11.38 26.04
C GLY A 143 26.74 -11.28 26.89
N GLN A 144 26.66 -10.94 28.19
CA GLN A 144 27.82 -10.70 29.06
C GLN A 144 28.89 -9.79 28.40
N GLY A 145 28.44 -8.65 27.88
CA GLY A 145 29.19 -7.72 27.05
C GLY A 145 30.31 -6.96 27.77
N ALA A 146 30.14 -6.64 29.06
CA ALA A 146 31.10 -5.86 29.84
C ALA A 146 32.53 -6.43 29.84
N LEU A 147 32.66 -7.76 29.79
CA LEU A 147 33.96 -8.43 29.71
C LEU A 147 34.56 -8.46 28.30
N ALA A 148 33.79 -8.13 27.27
CA ALA A 148 34.22 -8.13 25.88
C ALA A 148 34.52 -6.72 25.34
N TRP A 149 33.82 -5.69 25.82
CA TRP A 149 33.94 -4.33 25.31
C TRP A 149 35.37 -3.74 25.34
N PRO A 150 36.23 -4.00 26.35
CA PRO A 150 37.62 -3.53 26.32
C PRO A 150 38.44 -4.07 25.14
N PHE A 151 37.99 -5.15 24.51
CA PHE A 151 38.64 -5.74 23.33
C PHE A 151 38.08 -5.22 22.01
N ASN A 152 37.14 -4.27 22.03
CA ASN A 152 36.61 -3.64 20.83
C ASN A 152 37.53 -2.49 20.36
N ASN A 153 38.44 -2.80 19.43
CA ASN A 153 39.35 -1.82 18.83
C ASN A 153 38.86 -1.27 17.49
N CYS A 154 37.60 -1.53 17.10
CA CYS A 154 37.04 -1.15 15.81
C CYS A 154 36.84 0.36 15.60
N ILE A 155 37.06 1.16 16.64
CA ILE A 155 37.06 2.62 16.55
C ILE A 155 38.39 3.13 15.98
N THR A 156 39.51 2.48 16.31
CA THR A 156 40.87 2.93 15.96
C THR A 156 41.53 2.08 14.88
N ASP A 157 41.03 0.87 14.65
CA ASP A 157 41.58 -0.09 13.69
C ASP A 157 40.50 -0.54 12.68
N SER A 158 40.73 -0.26 11.40
CA SER A 158 39.83 -0.64 10.31
C SER A 158 39.83 -2.16 10.02
N HIS A 159 40.84 -2.89 10.50
CA HIS A 159 40.99 -4.35 10.39
C HIS A 159 40.65 -5.09 11.69
N CYS A 160 40.01 -4.41 12.64
CA CYS A 160 39.64 -4.97 13.93
C CYS A 160 38.92 -6.32 13.85
N LYS A 161 39.06 -7.14 14.91
CA LYS A 161 38.25 -8.34 15.07
C LYS A 161 36.87 -7.96 15.62
N LEU A 162 35.82 -8.14 14.80
CA LEU A 162 34.45 -7.87 15.23
C LEU A 162 34.03 -8.80 16.38
N LEU A 163 33.51 -8.20 17.45
CA LEU A 163 32.89 -8.92 18.56
C LEU A 163 31.58 -9.61 18.12
N PRO A 164 31.17 -10.70 18.81
CA PRO A 164 30.02 -11.48 18.38
C PRO A 164 28.69 -10.77 18.64
N THR A 165 27.77 -10.86 17.68
CA THR A 165 26.38 -10.41 17.82
C THR A 165 25.60 -11.39 18.70
N SER A 166 24.73 -10.92 19.60
CA SER A 166 23.97 -11.82 20.49
C SER A 166 23.00 -12.73 19.73
N LEU A 167 22.11 -12.16 18.93
CA LEU A 167 21.14 -12.87 18.09
C LEU A 167 21.37 -12.56 16.63
N LYS A 168 21.77 -13.55 15.83
CA LYS A 168 22.04 -13.37 14.39
C LYS A 168 21.07 -14.20 13.56
N PHE A 169 20.42 -13.56 12.59
CA PHE A 169 19.47 -14.18 11.67
C PHE A 169 20.02 -14.05 10.25
N VAL A 170 20.25 -15.18 9.58
CA VAL A 170 20.89 -15.22 8.25
C VAL A 170 20.04 -16.02 7.27
N GLY A 171 19.67 -15.42 6.13
CA GLY A 171 18.93 -16.16 5.09
C GLY A 171 17.55 -16.65 5.56
N MET A 172 16.94 -15.96 6.52
CA MET A 172 15.70 -16.39 7.15
C MET A 172 14.48 -16.01 6.31
N ASN A 173 13.44 -16.83 6.33
CA ASN A 173 12.17 -16.55 5.64
C ASN A 173 10.98 -16.73 6.58
N ARG A 174 9.98 -15.82 6.50
CA ARG A 174 8.75 -15.87 7.31
C ARG A 174 9.02 -16.04 8.81
N THR A 175 9.89 -15.20 9.36
CA THR A 175 10.36 -15.32 10.74
C THR A 175 9.64 -14.36 11.69
N ILE A 176 9.26 -14.85 12.86
CA ILE A 176 8.63 -14.06 13.92
C ILE A 176 9.50 -14.10 15.17
N VAL A 177 9.89 -12.92 15.68
CA VAL A 177 10.54 -12.79 16.98
C VAL A 177 9.67 -11.93 17.87
N ARG A 178 9.25 -12.44 19.03
CA ARG A 178 8.38 -11.67 19.92
C ARG A 178 8.54 -11.99 21.39
N ARG A 179 8.39 -10.97 22.24
CA ARG A 179 8.42 -11.11 23.71
C ARG A 179 9.70 -11.82 24.19
N ILE A 180 10.85 -11.25 23.87
CA ILE A 180 12.15 -11.69 24.38
C ILE A 180 12.91 -10.48 24.90
N SER A 181 13.86 -10.73 25.80
CA SER A 181 14.82 -9.74 26.26
C SER A 181 16.22 -10.06 25.74
N SER A 182 16.98 -9.05 25.32
CA SER A 182 18.41 -9.19 25.04
C SER A 182 19.17 -8.13 25.83
N VAL A 183 20.11 -8.56 26.66
CA VAL A 183 20.83 -7.69 27.60
C VAL A 183 22.33 -7.81 27.39
N ASN A 184 23.03 -6.69 27.55
CA ASN A 184 24.51 -6.62 27.57
C ASN A 184 25.17 -7.37 26.42
N SER A 185 24.81 -7.06 25.17
CA SER A 185 25.48 -7.69 24.03
C SER A 185 26.97 -7.30 23.94
N LYS A 186 27.81 -8.21 23.43
CA LYS A 186 29.24 -7.94 23.18
C LYS A 186 29.43 -6.97 22.00
N PHE A 187 28.51 -6.99 21.05
CA PHE A 187 28.42 -6.14 19.85
C PHE A 187 26.93 -5.87 19.60
N PHE A 188 26.43 -5.96 18.37
CA PHE A 188 25.00 -5.85 18.08
C PHE A 188 24.15 -6.85 18.89
N HIS A 189 22.99 -6.41 19.38
CA HIS A 189 22.04 -7.28 20.06
C HIS A 189 21.32 -8.21 19.07
N MET A 190 20.86 -7.66 17.94
CA MET A 190 20.18 -8.41 16.90
C MET A 190 20.65 -7.98 15.52
N ALA A 191 21.07 -8.92 14.68
CA ALA A 191 21.43 -8.65 13.29
C ALA A 191 20.62 -9.53 12.32
N LEU A 192 20.02 -8.90 11.31
CA LEU A 192 19.30 -9.56 10.22
C LEU A 192 20.11 -9.40 8.94
N VAL A 193 20.51 -10.52 8.34
CA VAL A 193 21.28 -10.53 7.10
C VAL A 193 20.54 -11.41 6.09
N GLN A 194 20.21 -10.85 4.93
CA GLN A 194 19.52 -11.60 3.85
C GLN A 194 18.19 -12.24 4.30
N CYS A 195 17.44 -11.54 5.15
CA CYS A 195 16.15 -12.03 5.65
C CYS A 195 14.98 -11.54 4.79
N ARG A 196 13.91 -12.34 4.70
CA ARG A 196 12.66 -11.99 4.02
C ARG A 196 11.45 -12.27 4.91
N ASP A 197 10.49 -11.34 4.90
CA ASP A 197 9.25 -11.44 5.67
C ASP A 197 9.52 -11.68 7.17
N PHE A 198 10.30 -10.76 7.77
CA PHE A 198 10.71 -10.83 9.18
C PHE A 198 9.89 -9.89 10.05
N LYS A 199 9.36 -10.39 11.16
CA LYS A 199 8.55 -9.59 12.10
C LYS A 199 9.08 -9.67 13.54
N GLY A 200 9.56 -8.55 14.05
CA GLY A 200 9.97 -8.39 15.45
C GLY A 200 8.98 -7.56 16.26
N THR A 201 8.47 -8.05 17.40
CA THR A 201 7.52 -7.28 18.22
C THR A 201 7.68 -7.46 19.72
N ARG A 202 7.46 -6.41 20.52
CA ARG A 202 7.54 -6.49 21.99
C ARG A 202 8.90 -7.02 22.45
N LEU A 203 9.97 -6.45 21.90
CA LEU A 203 11.34 -6.75 22.30
C LEU A 203 11.77 -5.79 23.39
N ASN A 204 12.59 -6.27 24.33
CA ASN A 204 13.26 -5.45 25.32
C ASN A 204 14.78 -5.61 25.15
N ILE A 205 15.46 -4.57 24.67
CA ILE A 205 16.88 -4.62 24.36
C ILE A 205 17.60 -3.57 25.19
N THR A 206 18.54 -4.00 26.03
CA THR A 206 19.21 -3.09 26.98
C THR A 206 20.71 -3.35 27.12
N ALA A 207 21.51 -2.29 27.04
CA ALA A 207 22.91 -2.25 27.44
C ALA A 207 23.23 -0.85 28.00
N PRO A 208 24.33 -0.69 28.77
CA PRO A 208 24.80 0.61 29.22
C PRO A 208 24.99 1.61 28.07
N SER A 209 24.77 2.91 28.31
CA SER A 209 24.84 3.97 27.28
C SER A 209 26.25 4.19 26.72
N ASP A 210 27.27 3.71 27.41
CA ASP A 210 28.69 3.77 27.06
C ASP A 210 29.19 2.45 26.44
N SER A 211 28.32 1.46 26.24
CA SER A 211 28.71 0.18 25.64
C SER A 211 28.98 0.31 24.14
N PRO A 212 30.19 -0.03 23.65
CA PRO A 212 30.60 0.26 22.29
C PRO A 212 29.96 -0.70 21.26
N ASN A 213 29.40 -0.14 20.18
CA ASN A 213 28.80 -0.88 19.06
C ASN A 213 27.73 -1.91 19.48
N THR A 214 26.94 -1.55 20.49
CA THR A 214 25.81 -2.35 20.96
C THR A 214 24.51 -1.98 20.23
N ASP A 215 24.54 -1.92 18.90
CA ASP A 215 23.34 -1.62 18.12
C ASP A 215 22.19 -2.53 18.55
N GLY A 216 21.00 -1.96 18.74
CA GLY A 216 19.83 -2.73 19.15
C GLY A 216 19.42 -3.72 18.08
N ILE A 217 19.14 -3.21 16.87
CA ILE A 217 18.75 -4.01 15.72
C ILE A 217 19.51 -3.50 14.48
N HIS A 218 20.30 -4.35 13.87
CA HIS A 218 20.96 -4.10 12.59
C HIS A 218 20.27 -4.89 11.47
N ILE A 219 19.95 -4.23 10.36
CA ILE A 219 19.26 -4.86 9.22
C ILE A 219 20.08 -4.64 7.96
N GLU A 220 20.42 -5.72 7.25
CA GLU A 220 21.22 -5.69 6.02
C GLU A 220 20.67 -6.68 4.98
N ARG A 221 20.69 -6.28 3.71
CA ARG A 221 20.27 -7.10 2.55
C ARG A 221 18.90 -7.78 2.70
N SER A 222 17.98 -7.16 3.43
CA SER A 222 16.71 -7.80 3.83
C SER A 222 15.49 -7.14 3.21
N SER A 223 14.38 -7.88 3.11
CA SER A 223 13.15 -7.38 2.50
C SER A 223 11.90 -7.68 3.33
N ASN A 224 10.92 -6.77 3.31
CA ASN A 224 9.66 -6.91 4.07
C ASN A 224 9.90 -7.15 5.57
N VAL A 225 10.65 -6.23 6.20
CA VAL A 225 10.96 -6.33 7.63
C VAL A 225 10.08 -5.38 8.43
N TYR A 226 9.50 -5.87 9.51
CA TYR A 226 8.59 -5.12 10.37
C TYR A 226 8.99 -5.23 11.85
N PHE A 227 9.36 -4.11 12.45
CA PHE A 227 9.61 -4.01 13.89
C PHE A 227 8.58 -3.10 14.58
N SER A 228 8.02 -3.55 15.70
CA SER A 228 7.09 -2.71 16.46
C SER A 228 7.00 -2.93 17.97
N ARG A 229 6.57 -1.89 18.69
CA ARG A 229 6.22 -1.92 20.12
C ARG A 229 7.36 -2.48 20.98
N SER A 230 8.57 -1.99 20.76
CA SER A 230 9.78 -2.45 21.43
C SER A 230 10.45 -1.32 22.21
N HIS A 231 11.20 -1.68 23.25
CA HIS A 231 12.06 -0.77 23.98
C HIS A 231 13.52 -1.15 23.70
N ILE A 232 14.32 -0.16 23.32
CA ILE A 232 15.73 -0.32 22.97
C ILE A 232 16.51 0.81 23.62
N ALA A 233 17.46 0.45 24.49
CA ALA A 233 18.33 1.35 25.21
C ALA A 233 19.74 0.77 25.19
N THR A 234 20.64 1.33 24.39
CA THR A 234 21.99 0.77 24.19
C THR A 234 23.02 1.89 24.08
N GLY A 235 24.29 1.56 23.83
CA GLY A 235 25.35 2.55 23.65
C GLY A 235 25.53 3.02 22.21
N ASP A 236 24.86 2.39 21.24
CA ASP A 236 24.99 2.73 19.81
C ASP A 236 23.60 2.85 19.14
N ASP A 237 23.48 2.62 17.83
CA ASP A 237 22.26 2.79 17.05
C ASP A 237 21.11 1.94 17.63
N CYS A 238 19.96 2.57 17.92
CA CYS A 238 18.74 1.90 18.36
C CYS A 238 18.26 0.91 17.28
N VAL A 239 18.18 1.40 16.04
CA VAL A 239 18.01 0.59 14.84
C VAL A 239 18.92 1.14 13.75
N SER A 240 19.72 0.27 13.14
CA SER A 240 20.64 0.58 12.05
C SER A 240 20.24 -0.13 10.75
N ILE A 241 20.19 0.64 9.64
CA ILE A 241 19.82 0.16 8.31
C ILE A 241 21.05 0.15 7.42
N GLY A 242 21.61 -1.03 7.17
CA GLY A 242 22.70 -1.23 6.21
C GLY A 242 22.24 -1.24 4.75
N GLN A 243 23.14 -1.61 3.86
CA GLN A 243 22.90 -1.68 2.41
C GLN A 243 21.92 -2.81 2.00
N GLY A 244 21.30 -2.68 0.84
CA GLY A 244 20.51 -3.73 0.18
C GLY A 244 19.13 -4.02 0.78
N ASN A 245 18.56 -3.08 1.54
CA ASN A 245 17.29 -3.26 2.21
C ASN A 245 16.10 -2.75 1.39
N SER A 246 14.97 -3.47 1.44
CA SER A 246 13.74 -3.00 0.80
C SER A 246 12.48 -3.22 1.65
N GLN A 247 11.58 -2.23 1.67
CA GLN A 247 10.30 -2.32 2.40
C GLN A 247 10.50 -2.63 3.90
N ILE A 248 11.16 -1.71 4.60
CA ILE A 248 11.39 -1.80 6.04
C ILE A 248 10.41 -0.88 6.77
N THR A 249 9.72 -1.40 7.77
CA THR A 249 8.82 -0.61 8.62
C THR A 249 9.23 -0.74 10.08
N ILE A 250 9.49 0.40 10.71
CA ILE A 250 9.81 0.54 12.12
C ILE A 250 8.73 1.41 12.74
N THR A 251 8.03 0.92 13.76
CA THR A 251 6.97 1.73 14.38
C THR A 251 6.80 1.50 15.87
N SER A 252 6.38 2.53 16.61
CA SER A 252 6.09 2.38 18.04
C SER A 252 7.31 1.88 18.84
N ILE A 253 8.52 2.34 18.49
CA ILE A 253 9.74 2.03 19.24
C ILE A 253 10.06 3.17 20.20
N LYS A 254 10.44 2.81 21.43
CA LYS A 254 11.06 3.71 22.41
C LYS A 254 12.56 3.50 22.39
N CYS A 255 13.28 4.44 21.78
CA CYS A 255 14.74 4.46 21.70
C CYS A 255 15.31 5.38 22.78
N GLY A 256 16.35 4.93 23.47
CA GLY A 256 17.14 5.81 24.32
C GLY A 256 17.47 5.24 25.69
N PRO A 257 18.71 5.44 26.17
CA PRO A 257 19.85 6.12 25.52
C PRO A 257 20.40 5.39 24.26
N GLY A 258 21.34 6.02 23.55
CA GLY A 258 22.00 5.48 22.34
C GLY A 258 22.09 6.47 21.17
N HIS A 259 22.38 6.00 19.96
CA HIS A 259 22.60 6.84 18.77
C HIS A 259 21.36 7.12 17.91
N GLY A 260 20.17 6.70 18.35
CA GLY A 260 18.91 6.92 17.62
C GLY A 260 18.69 5.93 16.49
N ILE A 261 17.87 6.29 15.50
CA ILE A 261 17.62 5.43 14.32
C ILE A 261 18.50 5.94 13.18
N SER A 262 19.37 5.08 12.67
CA SER A 262 20.37 5.44 11.66
C SER A 262 20.20 4.66 10.36
N VAL A 263 20.23 5.35 9.24
CA VAL A 263 20.44 4.78 7.91
C VAL A 263 21.92 4.88 7.58
N GLY A 264 22.52 3.74 7.25
CA GLY A 264 23.94 3.60 6.96
C GLY A 264 24.80 3.20 8.17
N SER A 265 26.13 3.29 8.05
CA SER A 265 26.80 3.98 6.93
C SER A 265 26.68 3.24 5.60
N LEU A 266 26.30 3.98 4.56
CA LEU A 266 26.19 3.49 3.17
C LEU A 266 27.36 4.00 2.34
N GLY A 267 27.70 3.31 1.25
CA GLY A 267 28.81 3.64 0.37
C GLY A 267 30.17 3.19 0.91
N ARG A 268 30.24 2.22 1.82
CA ARG A 268 31.51 1.69 2.33
C ARG A 268 32.17 0.74 1.34
N TYR A 269 31.38 -0.14 0.72
CA TYR A 269 31.89 -1.24 -0.10
C TYR A 269 31.65 -1.03 -1.60
N PRO A 270 32.52 -1.57 -2.48
CA PRO A 270 32.21 -1.70 -3.90
C PRO A 270 30.93 -2.53 -4.09
N ASN A 271 30.10 -2.16 -5.06
CA ASN A 271 28.87 -2.86 -5.42
C ASN A 271 27.84 -2.99 -4.27
N GLU A 272 27.77 -1.99 -3.39
CA GLU A 272 26.68 -1.90 -2.42
C GLU A 272 25.31 -1.83 -3.11
N LYS A 273 24.33 -2.52 -2.52
CA LYS A 273 22.96 -2.52 -3.03
C LYS A 273 22.15 -1.39 -2.42
N ASP A 274 21.15 -0.94 -3.17
CA ASP A 274 20.28 0.17 -2.79
C ASP A 274 19.44 -0.11 -1.53
N VAL A 275 19.07 0.98 -0.85
CA VAL A 275 18.10 1.00 0.24
C VAL A 275 16.82 1.68 -0.25
N LYS A 276 15.68 0.97 -0.21
CA LYS A 276 14.43 1.50 -0.76
C LYS A 276 13.20 1.23 0.10
N GLY A 277 12.41 2.26 0.37
CA GLY A 277 11.13 2.09 1.05
C GLY A 277 11.31 1.82 2.54
N LEU A 278 11.84 2.80 3.25
CA LEU A 278 11.95 2.79 4.70
C LEU A 278 10.84 3.67 5.29
N VAL A 279 10.09 3.14 6.25
CA VAL A 279 9.11 3.91 7.02
C VAL A 279 9.40 3.77 8.50
N VAL A 280 9.75 4.87 9.15
CA VAL A 280 9.89 4.99 10.60
C VAL A 280 8.75 5.86 11.10
N ARG A 281 7.90 5.33 11.99
CA ARG A 281 6.73 6.09 12.47
C ARG A 281 6.30 5.85 13.90
N ASP A 282 5.74 6.88 14.52
CA ASP A 282 5.14 6.80 15.85
C ASP A 282 6.17 6.36 16.92
N CYS A 283 7.40 6.87 16.82
CA CYS A 283 8.52 6.51 17.70
C CYS A 283 8.80 7.62 18.73
N LYS A 284 9.37 7.22 19.87
CA LYS A 284 9.87 8.15 20.89
C LYS A 284 11.38 7.97 21.04
N MET A 285 12.11 9.08 21.04
CA MET A 285 13.55 9.14 21.26
C MET A 285 13.81 9.95 22.53
N SER A 286 14.65 9.45 23.43
CA SER A 286 14.89 10.11 24.72
C SER A 286 16.34 9.97 25.16
N GLY A 287 17.05 11.09 25.33
CA GLY A 287 18.46 11.07 25.74
C GLY A 287 19.39 10.37 24.74
N THR A 288 19.06 10.40 23.45
CA THR A 288 19.89 9.83 22.38
C THR A 288 20.82 10.88 21.79
N THR A 289 21.99 10.49 21.30
CA THR A 289 22.91 11.42 20.62
C THR A 289 22.37 11.88 19.27
N ASN A 290 21.59 11.04 18.57
CA ASN A 290 20.86 11.45 17.37
C ASN A 290 19.39 11.02 17.45
N GLY A 291 18.54 11.71 16.70
CA GLY A 291 17.16 11.28 16.49
C GLY A 291 17.07 10.39 15.26
N ILE A 292 16.97 11.03 14.10
CA ILE A 292 17.10 10.39 12.79
C ILE A 292 18.43 10.80 12.17
N ARG A 293 19.23 9.80 11.79
CA ARG A 293 20.53 10.01 11.14
C ARG A 293 20.61 9.26 9.82
N ILE A 294 21.10 9.90 8.77
CA ILE A 294 21.46 9.27 7.49
C ILE A 294 22.93 9.56 7.26
N LYS A 295 23.76 8.53 7.22
CA LYS A 295 25.23 8.64 7.09
C LYS A 295 25.71 7.91 5.82
N THR A 296 26.45 8.59 4.96
CA THR A 296 27.09 7.98 3.78
C THR A 296 28.58 8.29 3.76
N TRP A 297 29.40 7.31 3.40
CA TRP A 297 30.84 7.45 3.37
C TRP A 297 31.26 8.53 2.37
N ALA A 298 32.15 9.42 2.80
CA ALA A 298 33.02 10.15 1.88
C ALA A 298 33.88 9.14 1.09
N ASP A 299 34.32 9.52 -0.10
CA ASP A 299 35.12 8.64 -0.98
C ASP A 299 34.47 7.27 -1.27
N SER A 300 33.13 7.22 -1.37
CA SER A 300 32.45 5.93 -1.60
C SER A 300 32.87 5.33 -2.96
N PRO A 301 33.23 4.04 -3.03
CA PRO A 301 33.91 3.46 -4.18
C PRO A 301 33.01 3.23 -5.41
N GLY A 302 31.69 3.23 -5.23
CA GLY A 302 30.73 2.97 -6.30
C GLY A 302 29.40 3.70 -6.10
N LEU A 303 28.57 3.66 -7.14
CA LEU A 303 27.23 4.22 -7.12
C LEU A 303 26.27 3.29 -6.35
N SER A 304 25.47 3.86 -5.45
CA SER A 304 24.33 3.22 -4.79
C SER A 304 23.28 4.28 -4.44
N GLU A 305 22.05 3.87 -4.16
CA GLU A 305 20.95 4.79 -3.86
C GLU A 305 20.24 4.44 -2.54
N ALA A 306 19.88 5.46 -1.77
CA ALA A 306 18.89 5.36 -0.69
C ALA A 306 17.70 6.27 -0.99
N THR A 307 16.52 5.66 -1.21
CA THR A 307 15.34 6.39 -1.71
C THR A 307 14.02 5.97 -1.07
N ASN A 308 13.03 6.87 -1.11
CA ASN A 308 11.68 6.69 -0.58
C ASN A 308 11.73 6.31 0.92
N MET A 309 12.23 7.25 1.71
CA MET A 309 12.37 7.13 3.16
C MET A 309 11.41 8.11 3.86
N THR A 310 10.62 7.63 4.81
CA THR A 310 9.66 8.45 5.56
C THR A 310 9.86 8.29 7.05
N PHE A 311 10.09 9.41 7.73
CA PHE A 311 10.22 9.54 9.17
C PHE A 311 9.06 10.40 9.66
N GLN A 312 8.06 9.81 10.31
CA GLN A 312 6.84 10.52 10.67
C GLN A 312 6.39 10.32 12.12
N ASN A 313 5.74 11.34 12.69
CA ASN A 313 5.18 11.29 14.04
C ASN A 313 6.23 10.85 15.09
N ILE A 314 7.37 11.54 15.13
CA ILE A 314 8.47 11.22 16.05
C ILE A 314 8.50 12.24 17.17
N ILE A 315 8.53 11.76 18.41
CA ILE A 315 8.65 12.60 19.60
C ILE A 315 10.07 12.48 20.15
N MET A 316 10.76 13.61 20.28
CA MET A 316 12.13 13.69 20.77
C MET A 316 12.19 14.36 22.14
N SER A 317 13.05 13.87 23.03
CA SER A 317 13.28 14.45 24.35
C SER A 317 14.77 14.41 24.65
N ASN A 318 15.35 15.57 24.93
CA ASN A 318 16.77 15.75 25.16
C ASN A 318 17.67 15.01 24.15
N VAL A 319 17.42 15.17 22.84
CA VAL A 319 18.18 14.51 21.77
C VAL A 319 19.28 15.43 21.27
N THR A 320 20.54 15.01 21.21
CA THR A 320 21.65 15.91 20.85
C THR A 320 21.55 16.41 19.42
N ASN A 321 21.37 15.51 18.46
CA ASN A 321 21.21 15.87 17.05
C ASN A 321 19.91 15.28 16.49
N PRO A 322 18.78 16.02 16.58
CA PRO A 322 17.46 15.51 16.20
C PRO A 322 17.37 14.95 14.78
N ILE A 323 17.80 15.71 13.76
CA ILE A 323 17.74 15.30 12.35
C ILE A 323 19.09 15.57 11.69
N ILE A 324 19.76 14.51 11.21
CA ILE A 324 21.05 14.60 10.50
C ILE A 324 20.99 13.86 9.16
N ILE A 325 21.47 14.52 8.10
CA ILE A 325 22.07 13.90 6.92
C ILE A 325 23.55 14.30 6.90
N ASP A 326 24.44 13.30 6.85
CA ASP A 326 25.90 13.46 6.78
C ASP A 326 26.44 12.58 5.65
N GLN A 327 26.70 13.19 4.49
CA GLN A 327 27.36 12.54 3.36
C GLN A 327 28.88 12.71 3.33
N SER A 328 29.46 13.25 4.40
CA SER A 328 30.90 13.38 4.62
C SER A 328 31.43 12.39 5.66
N TYR A 329 30.63 11.36 5.99
CA TYR A 329 30.92 10.44 7.08
C TYR A 329 32.25 9.72 6.82
N CYS A 330 33.23 9.94 7.68
CA CYS A 330 34.55 9.35 7.58
C CYS A 330 35.10 9.05 8.98
N PRO A 331 34.79 7.88 9.55
CA PRO A 331 35.10 7.56 10.95
C PRO A 331 36.56 7.12 11.17
N PHE A 332 37.35 6.93 10.11
CA PHE A 332 38.74 6.46 10.19
C PHE A 332 39.65 7.35 9.36
N SER A 333 40.95 7.35 9.66
CA SER A 333 41.96 8.09 8.88
C SER A 333 42.14 7.60 7.43
N SER A 334 41.60 6.41 7.10
CA SER A 334 41.76 5.78 5.79
C SER A 334 40.79 6.27 4.71
N CYS A 335 39.76 7.05 5.06
CA CYS A 335 38.87 7.68 4.07
C CYS A 335 39.29 9.14 3.86
N SER A 336 39.19 9.62 2.62
CA SER A 336 39.43 11.02 2.30
C SER A 336 38.12 11.80 2.37
N SER A 337 37.98 12.67 3.38
CA SER A 337 36.81 13.54 3.52
C SER A 337 36.65 14.54 2.36
N ASN A 338 37.71 14.73 1.56
CA ASN A 338 37.73 15.67 0.44
C ASN A 338 37.14 15.08 -0.85
N VAL A 339 36.90 13.76 -0.89
CA VAL A 339 36.26 13.12 -2.03
C VAL A 339 34.76 12.99 -1.77
N PRO A 340 33.89 13.55 -2.62
CA PRO A 340 32.46 13.54 -2.37
C PRO A 340 31.89 12.11 -2.39
N SER A 341 30.88 11.87 -1.54
CA SER A 341 30.12 10.63 -1.58
C SER A 341 29.38 10.49 -2.91
N LYS A 342 29.39 9.28 -3.46
CA LYS A 342 28.69 8.86 -4.69
C LYS A 342 27.34 8.19 -4.37
N VAL A 343 26.95 8.11 -3.09
CA VAL A 343 25.65 7.58 -2.67
C VAL A 343 24.56 8.61 -2.96
N LYS A 344 23.58 8.23 -3.77
CA LYS A 344 22.45 9.09 -4.10
C LYS A 344 21.40 9.05 -2.99
N LEU A 345 21.05 10.20 -2.43
CA LEU A 345 19.96 10.34 -1.47
C LEU A 345 18.77 11.06 -2.12
N SER A 346 17.60 10.42 -2.13
CA SER A 346 16.40 11.00 -2.75
C SER A 346 15.07 10.64 -2.07
N GLU A 347 14.05 11.48 -2.24
CA GLU A 347 12.67 11.21 -1.76
C GLU A 347 12.62 10.90 -0.25
N ILE A 348 13.10 11.86 0.55
CA ILE A 348 13.20 11.76 2.00
C ILE A 348 12.16 12.68 2.63
N TYR A 349 11.33 12.13 3.52
CA TYR A 349 10.23 12.86 4.14
C TYR A 349 10.37 12.85 5.65
N PHE A 350 10.52 14.03 6.26
CA PHE A 350 10.45 14.25 7.70
C PHE A 350 9.11 14.91 8.01
N LYS A 351 8.22 14.23 8.75
CA LYS A 351 6.83 14.68 8.96
C LYS A 351 6.43 14.67 10.43
N ASN A 352 5.84 15.74 10.93
CA ASN A 352 5.30 15.84 12.28
C ASN A 352 6.32 15.38 13.35
N ILE A 353 7.54 15.91 13.28
CA ILE A 353 8.61 15.63 14.25
C ILE A 353 8.59 16.75 15.28
N ARG A 354 8.50 16.40 16.58
CA ARG A 354 8.44 17.41 17.64
C ARG A 354 9.23 17.01 18.88
N GLY A 355 9.71 17.98 19.65
CA GLY A 355 10.44 17.68 20.88
C GLY A 355 11.54 18.67 21.21
N SER A 356 12.49 18.23 22.03
CA SER A 356 13.61 19.06 22.47
C SER A 356 14.97 18.54 21.96
N SER A 357 15.81 19.44 21.49
CA SER A 357 17.23 19.23 21.15
C SER A 357 18.12 19.59 22.35
N SER A 358 19.22 18.87 22.58
CA SER A 358 20.25 19.31 23.56
C SER A 358 21.40 20.11 22.93
N SER A 359 21.42 20.22 21.60
CA SER A 359 22.34 21.10 20.86
C SER A 359 21.60 22.21 20.12
N LYS A 360 22.32 23.29 19.77
CA LYS A 360 21.77 24.43 19.03
C LYS A 360 21.33 24.07 17.61
N VAL A 361 22.09 23.22 16.91
CA VAL A 361 21.77 22.82 15.53
C VAL A 361 20.84 21.61 15.58
N ALA A 362 19.53 21.84 15.45
CA ALA A 362 18.53 20.78 15.55
C ALA A 362 18.32 20.02 14.23
N VAL A 363 18.55 20.68 13.10
CA VAL A 363 18.42 20.10 11.76
C VAL A 363 19.71 20.33 10.98
N GLN A 364 20.42 19.26 10.63
CA GLN A 364 21.64 19.31 9.82
C GLN A 364 21.44 18.48 8.56
N LEU A 365 21.42 19.10 7.38
CA LEU A 365 21.25 18.44 6.10
C LEU A 365 22.49 18.69 5.23
N HIS A 366 23.57 17.95 5.49
CA HIS A 366 24.84 18.08 4.79
C HIS A 366 24.96 16.97 3.76
N CYS A 367 24.62 17.31 2.52
CA CYS A 367 24.67 16.41 1.39
C CYS A 367 25.98 16.54 0.62
N SER A 368 26.23 15.59 -0.27
CA SER A 368 27.46 15.52 -1.06
C SER A 368 27.43 16.56 -2.18
N GLU A 369 28.51 17.31 -2.37
CA GLU A 369 28.69 18.21 -3.51
C GLU A 369 28.59 17.46 -4.84
N GLY A 370 29.25 16.29 -4.93
CA GLY A 370 29.22 15.44 -6.12
C GLY A 370 27.88 14.73 -6.35
N MET A 371 27.04 14.62 -5.31
CA MET A 371 25.71 13.99 -5.38
C MET A 371 24.70 14.72 -4.48
N PRO A 372 24.26 15.94 -4.83
CA PRO A 372 23.34 16.72 -4.00
C PRO A 372 22.04 15.97 -3.70
N CYS A 373 21.51 16.13 -2.48
CA CYS A 373 20.26 15.47 -2.10
C CYS A 373 19.08 16.03 -2.88
N LYS A 374 18.21 15.14 -3.38
CA LYS A 374 17.04 15.53 -4.18
C LYS A 374 15.74 15.20 -3.47
N LYS A 375 14.73 16.07 -3.59
CA LYS A 375 13.37 15.82 -3.07
C LYS A 375 13.37 15.49 -1.56
N VAL A 376 13.98 16.36 -0.76
CA VAL A 376 13.95 16.30 0.70
C VAL A 376 12.80 17.19 1.19
N TYR A 377 11.92 16.66 2.03
CA TYR A 377 10.74 17.36 2.53
C TYR A 377 10.73 17.40 4.06
N LEU A 378 10.49 18.58 4.62
CA LEU A 378 10.27 18.79 6.04
C LEU A 378 8.85 19.35 6.23
N GLU A 379 8.00 18.61 6.91
CA GLU A 379 6.59 18.93 7.13
C GLU A 379 6.30 18.97 8.64
N ASN A 380 5.90 20.13 9.17
CA ASN A 380 5.56 20.32 10.59
C ASN A 380 6.66 19.85 11.57
N VAL A 381 7.89 20.35 11.44
CA VAL A 381 9.00 20.05 12.35
C VAL A 381 9.07 21.11 13.46
N HIS A 382 9.04 20.69 14.74
CA HIS A 382 8.98 21.57 15.91
C HIS A 382 9.93 21.10 17.02
N LEU A 383 11.17 21.57 16.95
CA LEU A 383 12.25 21.28 17.88
C LEU A 383 12.63 22.55 18.62
N TYR A 384 12.87 22.44 19.93
CA TYR A 384 13.32 23.56 20.77
C TYR A 384 14.54 23.15 21.58
N LEU A 385 15.36 24.12 22.01
CA LEU A 385 16.52 23.82 22.85
C LEU A 385 16.03 23.38 24.25
N ALA A 386 16.53 22.26 24.74
CA ALA A 386 16.26 21.81 26.09
C ALA A 386 16.88 22.80 27.09
N SER A 387 16.05 23.40 27.94
CA SER A 387 16.53 24.32 28.97
C SER A 387 17.45 23.58 29.94
N SER A 388 18.64 24.13 30.15
CA SER A 388 19.62 23.68 31.14
C SER A 388 19.13 23.98 32.57
N SER A 389 18.07 23.32 33.03
CA SER A 389 17.64 23.35 34.42
C SER A 389 17.13 21.99 34.84
N GLY A 390 17.96 21.28 35.60
CA GLY A 390 17.58 20.04 36.25
C GLY A 390 16.46 20.24 37.27
N GLY A 391 15.62 19.22 37.41
CA GLY A 391 14.83 18.92 38.60
C GLY A 391 13.73 19.91 39.00
N GLY A 392 12.47 19.59 38.71
CA GLY A 392 11.33 20.15 39.42
C GLY A 392 10.09 20.43 38.57
N SER A 393 9.08 19.60 38.74
CA SER A 393 7.64 19.86 38.62
C SER A 393 7.17 21.16 37.93
N GLY A 394 6.54 20.97 36.76
CA GLY A 394 5.41 21.72 36.22
C GLY A 394 5.26 23.20 36.54
N LYS A 395 5.68 24.07 35.60
CA LYS A 395 4.95 25.30 35.25
C LYS A 395 5.02 25.53 33.74
N GLN A 396 3.85 25.75 33.13
CA GLN A 396 3.74 26.38 31.81
C GLN A 396 4.44 27.74 31.89
N GLN A 397 5.44 27.94 31.05
CA GLN A 397 6.11 29.23 30.93
C GLN A 397 5.52 30.00 29.76
N SER A 398 4.95 31.16 30.10
CA SER A 398 4.41 32.19 29.23
C SER A 398 5.51 32.80 28.36
N SER A 399 5.10 33.23 27.18
CA SER A 399 5.81 34.07 26.22
C SER A 399 6.43 35.33 26.85
N ASN A 400 7.75 35.42 26.74
CA ASN A 400 8.66 36.59 26.84
C ASN A 400 9.85 36.32 27.76
N GLY A 401 10.87 35.70 27.18
CA GLY A 401 12.20 35.50 27.73
C GLY A 401 13.01 34.75 26.67
N GLY A 402 14.09 35.35 26.18
CA GLY A 402 14.86 34.86 25.03
C GLY A 402 15.41 33.45 25.25
N ASN A 403 14.64 32.44 24.86
CA ASN A 403 15.14 31.08 24.68
C ASN A 403 15.96 31.09 23.39
N GLU A 404 17.25 30.74 23.48
CA GLU A 404 18.08 30.52 22.29
C GLU A 404 17.35 29.55 21.35
N ALA A 405 16.92 30.09 20.20
CA ALA A 405 16.23 29.31 19.19
C ALA A 405 17.22 28.29 18.60
N VAL A 406 16.77 27.05 18.43
CA VAL A 406 17.53 26.07 17.64
C VAL A 406 17.61 26.52 16.17
N SER A 407 18.65 26.10 15.48
CA SER A 407 18.91 26.45 14.08
C SER A 407 18.92 25.23 13.15
N SER A 408 18.86 25.52 11.84
CA SER A 408 19.05 24.55 10.77
C SER A 408 20.35 24.86 10.02
N SER A 409 21.07 23.84 9.56
CA SER A 409 22.26 23.96 8.72
C SER A 409 22.13 23.06 7.50
N CYS A 410 22.31 23.60 6.30
CA CYS A 410 22.17 22.86 5.04
C CYS A 410 23.36 23.08 4.11
N ARG A 411 23.76 22.02 3.38
CA ARG A 411 24.76 22.08 2.29
C ARG A 411 24.35 21.11 1.17
N TYR A 412 24.44 21.56 -0.07
CA TYR A 412 24.15 20.76 -1.28
C TYR A 412 22.79 20.05 -1.25
N VAL A 413 21.76 20.75 -0.75
CA VAL A 413 20.40 20.24 -0.64
C VAL A 413 19.38 21.35 -0.87
N ARG A 414 18.40 21.09 -1.71
CA ARG A 414 17.20 21.92 -1.85
C ARG A 414 16.03 21.25 -1.14
N ALA A 415 15.84 21.60 0.13
CA ALA A 415 14.77 21.07 0.96
C ALA A 415 13.47 21.86 0.76
N ASN A 416 12.35 21.13 0.69
CA ASN A 416 11.01 21.68 0.60
C ASN A 416 10.35 21.68 1.98
N TYR A 417 9.84 22.83 2.40
CA TYR A 417 9.22 23.01 3.71
C TYR A 417 7.70 23.14 3.57
N ILE A 418 6.95 22.41 4.39
CA ILE A 418 5.48 22.39 4.39
C ILE A 418 4.98 22.61 5.82
N GLY A 419 3.95 23.44 5.98
CA GLY A 419 3.41 23.79 7.30
C GLY A 419 4.39 24.64 8.12
N THR A 420 4.30 24.54 9.45
CA THR A 420 5.13 25.34 10.36
C THR A 420 6.47 24.66 10.66
N GLN A 421 7.53 25.46 10.82
CA GLN A 421 8.89 24.98 11.05
C GLN A 421 9.52 25.71 12.22
N SER A 422 10.10 24.94 13.13
CA SER A 422 10.98 25.37 14.22
C SER A 422 11.97 24.22 14.42
N PRO A 423 13.28 24.37 14.17
CA PRO A 423 14.03 25.56 13.75
C PRO A 423 13.56 26.18 12.42
N PRO A 424 13.94 27.44 12.13
CA PRO A 424 13.65 28.06 10.84
C PRO A 424 14.28 27.27 9.67
N PRO A 425 13.69 27.32 8.47
CA PRO A 425 14.29 26.77 7.26
C PRO A 425 15.72 27.27 7.02
N CYS A 426 16.55 26.46 6.36
CA CYS A 426 17.89 26.90 5.94
C CYS A 426 17.82 28.09 4.97
N ASP A 427 18.67 29.11 5.17
CA ASP A 427 18.79 30.26 4.27
C ASP A 427 19.19 29.81 2.86
N GLN A 428 18.39 30.17 1.86
CA GLN A 428 18.58 29.77 0.45
C GLN A 428 19.52 30.71 -0.34
N ASN A 429 20.26 31.59 0.33
CA ASN A 429 21.15 32.58 -0.30
C ASN A 429 22.63 32.32 0.03
N LEU A 430 23.24 31.33 -0.63
CA LEU A 430 24.65 31.38 -1.03
C LEU A 430 24.87 30.35 -2.16
N GLU A 431 25.41 30.84 -3.28
CA GLU A 431 25.74 30.12 -4.53
C GLU A 431 24.57 29.73 -5.44
N ALA A 432 23.93 30.77 -5.98
CA ALA A 432 23.40 30.74 -7.32
C ALA A 432 24.55 30.81 -8.33
N ASN A 433 24.90 29.67 -8.93
CA ASN A 433 25.18 29.51 -10.37
C ASN A 433 25.73 28.09 -10.64
N LEU A 434 25.13 27.46 -11.66
CA LEU A 434 25.45 26.16 -12.28
C LEU A 434 24.70 24.93 -11.72
N ILE A 435 23.63 24.63 -12.47
CA ILE A 435 22.97 23.33 -12.70
C ILE A 435 21.85 22.95 -11.70
N GLU A 436 20.67 23.53 -11.92
CA GLU A 436 19.36 22.99 -11.50
C GLU A 436 18.41 23.10 -12.72
N ALA A 437 17.54 22.16 -13.07
CA ALA A 437 17.22 20.85 -12.52
C ALA A 437 16.49 20.06 -13.62
N THR A 438 16.98 18.87 -13.97
CA THR A 438 16.15 17.83 -14.60
C THR A 438 15.57 16.95 -13.50
N SER A 439 14.26 17.04 -13.29
CA SER A 439 13.49 15.98 -12.62
C SER A 439 12.43 15.45 -13.57
N SER A 440 12.84 14.44 -14.34
CA SER A 440 11.99 13.31 -14.64
C SER A 440 11.48 12.70 -13.31
N GLU A 441 10.20 12.36 -13.26
CA GLU A 441 9.70 11.36 -12.31
C GLU A 441 10.37 10.00 -12.60
N PRO A 442 11.04 9.34 -11.64
CA PRO A 442 11.41 7.94 -11.81
C PRO A 442 10.30 7.05 -11.25
N GLN A 443 9.56 6.50 -12.21
CA GLN A 443 8.65 5.38 -12.11
C GLN A 443 9.13 4.27 -11.14
N THR A 444 8.51 4.12 -9.97
CA THR A 444 8.25 2.79 -9.37
C THR A 444 7.06 2.73 -8.40
N LYS A 445 6.40 3.86 -8.09
CA LYS A 445 4.99 3.88 -7.63
C LYS A 445 3.99 4.03 -8.79
N ASN A 446 4.46 4.53 -9.93
CA ASN A 446 3.65 4.69 -11.12
C ASN A 446 3.23 3.33 -11.71
N TYR A 447 4.08 2.30 -11.75
CA TYR A 447 3.66 1.03 -12.39
C TYR A 447 2.50 0.32 -11.67
N LYS A 448 2.44 0.27 -10.33
CA LYS A 448 1.31 -0.38 -9.62
C LYS A 448 0.03 0.43 -9.71
N ARG A 449 0.13 1.77 -9.64
CA ARG A 449 -1.02 2.66 -9.81
C ARG A 449 -1.51 2.61 -11.25
N TRP A 450 -0.61 2.67 -12.24
CA TRP A 450 -0.94 2.52 -13.65
C TRP A 450 -1.45 1.12 -13.98
N ILE A 451 -0.90 0.04 -13.42
CA ILE A 451 -1.45 -1.32 -13.57
C ILE A 451 -2.86 -1.37 -12.98
N ARG A 452 -3.08 -0.82 -11.78
CA ARG A 452 -4.40 -0.80 -11.15
C ARG A 452 -5.40 0.04 -11.95
N LEU A 453 -4.98 1.22 -12.43
CA LEU A 453 -5.75 2.05 -13.34
C LEU A 453 -6.05 1.32 -14.65
N SER A 454 -5.07 0.65 -15.27
CA SER A 454 -5.24 -0.14 -16.49
C SER A 454 -6.18 -1.33 -16.28
N ILE A 455 -6.10 -2.02 -15.13
CA ILE A 455 -7.02 -3.10 -14.77
C ILE A 455 -8.44 -2.55 -14.62
N TYR A 456 -8.62 -1.42 -13.92
CA TYR A 456 -9.95 -0.82 -13.75
C TYR A 456 -10.51 -0.28 -15.06
N VAL A 457 -9.69 0.35 -15.90
CA VAL A 457 -10.08 0.77 -17.26
C VAL A 457 -10.50 -0.44 -18.10
N PHE A 458 -9.74 -1.54 -18.05
CA PHE A 458 -10.10 -2.78 -18.73
C PHE A 458 -11.42 -3.36 -18.20
N PHE A 459 -11.61 -3.39 -16.88
CA PHE A 459 -12.86 -3.84 -16.28
C PHE A 459 -14.06 -3.03 -16.75
N VAL A 460 -13.91 -1.70 -16.83
CA VAL A 460 -14.96 -0.81 -17.30
C VAL A 460 -15.25 -1.03 -18.80
N LEU A 461 -14.23 -0.96 -19.66
CA LEU A 461 -14.41 -1.02 -21.11
C LEU A 461 -14.88 -2.37 -21.62
N PHE A 462 -14.50 -3.47 -20.96
CA PHE A 462 -14.84 -4.81 -21.43
C PHE A 462 -16.16 -5.33 -20.84
N PHE A 463 -16.36 -5.20 -19.53
CA PHE A 463 -17.49 -5.84 -18.88
C PHE A 463 -18.78 -5.04 -18.94
N GLN A 464 -18.74 -3.72 -19.15
CA GLN A 464 -19.95 -2.91 -19.34
C GLN A 464 -20.69 -3.25 -20.65
N PRO A 465 -20.04 -3.26 -21.84
CA PRO A 465 -20.71 -3.68 -23.06
C PRO A 465 -21.22 -5.12 -22.97
N LEU A 466 -20.39 -6.02 -22.44
CA LEU A 466 -20.74 -7.42 -22.28
C LEU A 466 -21.98 -7.63 -21.41
N ALA A 467 -22.04 -6.98 -20.24
CA ALA A 467 -23.17 -7.09 -19.33
C ALA A 467 -24.45 -6.50 -19.95
N THR A 468 -24.33 -5.39 -20.69
CA THR A 468 -25.45 -4.76 -21.42
C THR A 468 -26.00 -5.70 -22.50
N ILE A 469 -25.12 -6.34 -23.28
CA ILE A 469 -25.50 -7.29 -24.34
C ILE A 469 -26.14 -8.54 -23.76
N LEU A 470 -25.61 -9.09 -22.66
CA LEU A 470 -26.20 -10.25 -21.99
C LEU A 470 -27.59 -9.92 -21.41
N GLY A 471 -27.77 -8.72 -20.87
CA GLY A 471 -29.08 -8.22 -20.45
C GLY A 471 -30.07 -8.13 -21.60
N ARG A 472 -29.64 -7.70 -22.80
CA ARG A 472 -30.50 -7.74 -23.98
C ARG A 472 -30.79 -9.16 -24.45
N LEU A 473 -29.77 -10.01 -24.46
CA LEU A 473 -29.89 -11.40 -24.89
C LEU A 473 -31.00 -12.12 -24.11
N TYR A 474 -31.11 -11.81 -22.81
CA TYR A 474 -32.21 -12.26 -21.97
C TYR A 474 -33.59 -11.86 -22.53
N TYR A 475 -33.82 -10.56 -22.81
CA TYR A 475 -35.11 -10.11 -23.36
C TYR A 475 -35.42 -10.69 -24.76
N GLU A 476 -34.45 -10.69 -25.67
CA GLU A 476 -34.64 -11.18 -27.06
C GLU A 476 -35.00 -12.67 -27.13
N ASN A 477 -34.56 -13.45 -26.13
CA ASN A 477 -34.76 -14.89 -26.09
C ASN A 477 -35.93 -15.34 -25.19
N GLY A 478 -36.82 -14.42 -24.83
CA GLY A 478 -38.07 -14.73 -24.12
C GLY A 478 -38.01 -14.51 -22.62
N GLY A 479 -37.04 -13.75 -22.12
CA GLY A 479 -37.09 -13.19 -20.77
C GLY A 479 -38.08 -12.02 -20.71
N GLU A 480 -38.90 -11.97 -19.68
CA GLU A 480 -39.96 -10.96 -19.50
C GLU A 480 -39.82 -10.20 -18.17
N SER A 481 -39.12 -10.76 -17.19
CA SER A 481 -38.98 -10.12 -15.88
C SER A 481 -38.04 -8.92 -15.90
N THR A 482 -38.60 -7.75 -15.64
CA THR A 482 -37.84 -6.51 -15.50
C THR A 482 -37.05 -6.50 -14.19
N TYR A 483 -37.61 -7.10 -13.12
CA TYR A 483 -36.91 -7.19 -11.85
C TYR A 483 -35.71 -8.15 -11.88
N VAL A 484 -35.74 -9.21 -12.69
CA VAL A 484 -34.56 -10.07 -12.89
C VAL A 484 -33.41 -9.26 -13.48
N VAL A 485 -33.65 -8.49 -14.56
CA VAL A 485 -32.61 -7.65 -15.17
C VAL A 485 -32.16 -6.53 -14.21
N THR A 486 -33.09 -5.96 -13.45
CA THR A 486 -32.79 -4.97 -12.39
C THR A 486 -31.88 -5.55 -11.31
N LEU A 487 -31.99 -6.85 -11.03
CA LEU A 487 -31.23 -7.53 -9.99
C LEU A 487 -29.81 -7.91 -10.44
N LEU A 488 -29.56 -8.05 -11.74
CA LEU A 488 -28.26 -8.46 -12.31
C LEU A 488 -27.09 -7.58 -11.84
N PRO A 489 -27.18 -6.24 -11.84
CA PRO A 489 -26.08 -5.40 -11.38
C PRO A 489 -25.77 -5.49 -9.89
N LEU A 490 -26.66 -6.12 -9.10
CA LEU A 490 -26.65 -6.05 -7.65
C LEU A 490 -26.28 -7.40 -7.04
N ILE A 491 -26.89 -8.49 -7.51
CA ILE A 491 -26.91 -9.79 -6.83
C ILE A 491 -25.57 -10.54 -6.81
N GLY A 492 -24.59 -10.11 -7.63
CA GLY A 492 -23.28 -10.74 -7.67
C GLY A 492 -22.34 -10.34 -6.51
N PHE A 493 -22.75 -9.39 -5.64
CA PHE A 493 -21.93 -8.91 -4.52
C PHE A 493 -21.36 -10.00 -3.58
N PRO A 494 -21.98 -11.19 -3.37
CA PRO A 494 -21.40 -12.24 -2.53
C PRO A 494 -20.03 -12.73 -3.02
N VAL A 495 -19.76 -12.65 -4.33
CA VAL A 495 -18.44 -12.96 -4.90
C VAL A 495 -17.36 -12.05 -4.30
N LEU A 496 -17.69 -10.79 -4.03
CA LEU A 496 -16.79 -9.81 -3.42
C LEU A 496 -16.54 -10.11 -1.94
N ILE A 497 -17.54 -10.67 -1.23
CA ILE A 497 -17.40 -11.13 0.16
C ILE A 497 -16.45 -12.33 0.24
N LEU A 498 -16.58 -13.30 -0.69
CA LEU A 498 -15.65 -14.44 -0.77
C LEU A 498 -14.21 -13.95 -1.01
N PHE A 499 -14.01 -13.00 -1.93
CA PHE A 499 -12.70 -12.40 -2.17
C PHE A 499 -12.15 -11.69 -0.93
N ASN A 500 -12.98 -10.95 -0.19
CA ASN A 500 -12.57 -10.27 1.05
C ASN A 500 -12.29 -11.28 2.17
N PHE A 501 -13.08 -12.35 2.30
CA PHE A 501 -12.87 -13.43 3.27
C PHE A 501 -11.56 -14.19 2.97
N PHE A 502 -11.25 -14.50 1.71
CA PHE A 502 -9.96 -15.10 1.35
C PHE A 502 -8.78 -14.13 1.53
N SER A 503 -8.99 -12.83 1.28
CA SER A 503 -8.01 -11.77 1.57
C SER A 503 -7.78 -11.59 3.08
N GLN A 504 -8.83 -11.70 3.89
CA GLN A 504 -8.80 -11.63 5.36
C GLN A 504 -8.25 -12.91 5.97
N LEU A 505 -8.54 -14.11 5.43
CA LEU A 505 -7.88 -15.36 5.81
C LEU A 505 -6.37 -15.32 5.51
N ARG A 506 -5.96 -14.56 4.48
CA ARG A 506 -4.55 -14.29 4.17
C ARG A 506 -3.94 -13.22 5.09
N GLN A 507 -4.76 -12.45 5.82
CA GLN A 507 -4.33 -11.47 6.82
C GLN A 507 -4.53 -12.01 8.24
N GLN A 508 -3.43 -12.38 8.91
CA GLN A 508 -3.47 -12.63 10.36
C GLN A 508 -4.06 -11.41 11.11
N PRO A 509 -4.90 -11.62 12.15
CA PRO A 509 -5.63 -10.56 12.81
C PRO A 509 -4.68 -9.50 13.37
N LYS A 510 -4.92 -8.24 13.00
CA LYS A 510 -4.26 -7.08 13.61
C LYS A 510 -4.71 -7.01 15.07
N SER A 511 -3.74 -6.99 15.99
CA SER A 511 -3.98 -6.59 17.37
C SER A 511 -4.55 -5.17 17.38
N THR A 512 -5.70 -5.00 18.01
CA THR A 512 -6.37 -3.73 18.28
C THR A 512 -5.42 -2.79 19.03
N ASP A 513 -4.73 -1.90 18.31
CA ASP A 513 -4.14 -0.70 18.88
C ASP A 513 -5.25 0.37 18.81
N THR A 514 -5.89 0.63 19.94
CA THR A 514 -6.86 1.72 20.12
C THR A 514 -6.12 3.05 20.10
N ASN A 515 -5.90 3.61 18.91
CA ASN A 515 -5.78 5.05 18.74
C ASN A 515 -7.05 5.50 18.02
N PHE A 516 -7.90 6.23 18.74
CA PHE A 516 -9.11 6.89 18.23
C PHE A 516 -8.73 7.89 17.13
N ASN A 517 -8.60 7.42 15.89
CA ASN A 517 -9.11 8.20 14.77
C ASN A 517 -10.62 7.97 14.80
N GLN A 518 -11.41 9.05 14.88
CA GLN A 518 -12.87 8.96 14.84
C GLN A 518 -13.29 8.20 13.57
N SER A 519 -13.53 6.90 13.70
CA SER A 519 -14.23 6.11 12.71
C SER A 519 -15.57 6.80 12.47
N PRO A 520 -16.03 6.93 11.22
CA PRO A 520 -17.34 7.49 10.94
C PRO A 520 -18.38 6.78 11.80
N SER A 521 -19.30 7.54 12.41
CA SER A 521 -20.28 6.97 13.33
C SER A 521 -21.07 5.87 12.61
N PHE A 522 -21.41 4.81 13.32
CA PHE A 522 -22.19 3.69 12.77
C PHE A 522 -23.48 4.19 12.09
N THR A 523 -24.16 5.15 12.71
CA THR A 523 -25.36 5.80 12.16
C THR A 523 -25.09 6.53 10.85
N THR A 524 -23.96 7.21 10.71
CA THR A 524 -23.55 7.85 9.46
C THR A 524 -23.31 6.82 8.36
N LEU A 525 -22.63 5.71 8.67
CA LEU A 525 -22.36 4.65 7.69
C LEU A 525 -23.65 3.97 7.21
N VAL A 526 -24.55 3.63 8.14
CA VAL A 526 -25.86 3.06 7.80
C VAL A 526 -26.65 4.01 6.92
N SER A 527 -26.71 5.29 7.29
CA SER A 527 -27.40 6.31 6.48
C SER A 527 -26.80 6.42 5.07
N VAL A 528 -25.47 6.42 4.95
CA VAL A 528 -24.78 6.45 3.66
C VAL A 528 -25.16 5.25 2.80
N TYR A 529 -25.04 4.03 3.33
CA TYR A 529 -25.36 2.81 2.57
C TYR A 529 -26.83 2.70 2.19
N MET A 530 -27.74 3.17 3.06
CA MET A 530 -29.16 3.23 2.75
C MET A 530 -29.44 4.21 1.61
N CYS A 531 -28.91 5.43 1.68
CA CYS A 531 -29.11 6.44 0.65
C CYS A 531 -28.52 6.03 -0.70
N THR A 532 -27.27 5.55 -0.73
CA THR A 532 -26.64 5.12 -1.99
C THR A 532 -27.25 3.85 -2.54
N GLY A 533 -27.65 2.89 -1.69
CA GLY A 533 -28.34 1.67 -2.11
C GLY A 533 -29.73 1.92 -2.69
N LEU A 534 -30.51 2.84 -2.11
CA LEU A 534 -31.80 3.24 -2.66
C LEU A 534 -31.64 3.90 -4.04
N LEU A 535 -30.71 4.84 -4.16
CA LEU A 535 -30.41 5.49 -5.45
C LEU A 535 -29.94 4.48 -6.51
N LEU A 536 -29.10 3.51 -6.11
CA LEU A 536 -28.62 2.44 -6.98
C LEU A 536 -29.76 1.52 -7.45
N SER A 537 -30.71 1.17 -6.57
CA SER A 537 -31.88 0.37 -6.94
C SER A 537 -32.80 1.09 -7.93
N ALA A 538 -33.03 2.40 -7.74
CA ALA A 538 -33.83 3.21 -8.65
C ALA A 538 -33.16 3.32 -10.03
N TYR A 539 -31.84 3.56 -10.06
CA TYR A 539 -31.05 3.53 -11.29
C TYR A 539 -31.16 2.18 -12.02
N ALA A 540 -30.94 1.08 -11.32
CA ALA A 540 -30.96 -0.26 -11.92
C ALA A 540 -32.33 -0.60 -12.53
N TYR A 541 -33.42 -0.15 -11.89
CA TYR A 541 -34.77 -0.39 -12.38
C TYR A 541 -35.07 0.42 -13.65
N LEU A 542 -34.72 1.71 -13.64
CA LEU A 542 -34.84 2.57 -14.82
C LEU A 542 -33.98 2.07 -15.99
N TYR A 543 -32.78 1.57 -15.70
CA TYR A 543 -31.89 0.93 -16.67
C TYR A 543 -32.54 -0.30 -17.30
N ALA A 544 -33.16 -1.18 -16.50
CA ALA A 544 -33.80 -2.40 -16.98
C ALA A 544 -35.01 -2.13 -17.90
N ILE A 545 -35.81 -1.11 -17.60
CA ILE A 545 -36.93 -0.66 -18.45
C ILE A 545 -36.41 -0.06 -19.76
N GLY A 546 -35.36 0.77 -19.69
CA GLY A 546 -34.71 1.32 -20.88
C GLY A 546 -34.22 0.21 -21.82
N LEU A 547 -33.53 -0.78 -21.28
CA LEU A 547 -32.99 -1.91 -22.04
C LEU A 547 -34.07 -2.84 -22.61
N LEU A 548 -35.24 -2.91 -21.97
CA LEU A 548 -36.39 -3.68 -22.43
C LEU A 548 -37.01 -3.06 -23.69
N TYR A 549 -37.31 -1.76 -23.66
CA TYR A 549 -38.11 -1.11 -24.71
C TYR A 549 -37.31 -0.47 -25.84
N LEU A 550 -36.02 -0.19 -25.65
CA LEU A 550 -35.19 0.40 -26.69
C LEU A 550 -34.27 -0.64 -27.33
N PRO A 551 -33.99 -0.54 -28.64
CA PRO A 551 -32.87 -1.26 -29.24
C PRO A 551 -31.57 -0.96 -28.48
N VAL A 552 -30.71 -1.96 -28.31
CA VAL A 552 -29.49 -1.85 -27.49
C VAL A 552 -28.57 -0.73 -27.99
N SER A 553 -28.50 -0.56 -29.32
CA SER A 553 -27.79 0.54 -29.94
C SER A 553 -28.34 1.90 -29.46
N THR A 554 -29.64 2.14 -29.58
CA THR A 554 -30.31 3.37 -29.14
C THR A 554 -30.19 3.59 -27.63
N PHE A 555 -30.43 2.55 -26.83
CA PHE A 555 -30.30 2.55 -25.38
C PHE A 555 -28.90 3.03 -24.93
N SER A 556 -27.85 2.41 -25.47
CA SER A 556 -26.46 2.72 -25.09
C SER A 556 -26.07 4.16 -25.42
N LEU A 557 -26.61 4.71 -26.51
CA LEU A 557 -26.31 6.07 -26.92
C LEU A 557 -27.06 7.11 -26.07
N ILE A 558 -28.32 6.87 -25.70
CA ILE A 558 -29.04 7.73 -24.74
C ILE A 558 -28.36 7.67 -23.38
N LEU A 559 -27.91 6.48 -22.96
CA LEU A 559 -27.19 6.29 -21.70
C LEU A 559 -25.88 7.10 -21.65
N ALA A 560 -25.27 7.47 -22.79
CA ALA A 560 -24.06 8.30 -22.83
C ALA A 560 -24.27 9.71 -22.24
N SER A 561 -25.51 10.20 -22.20
CA SER A 561 -25.88 11.43 -21.49
C SER A 561 -25.53 11.42 -19.99
N GLN A 562 -25.25 10.25 -19.39
CA GLN A 562 -24.77 10.13 -18.03
C GLN A 562 -23.53 10.99 -17.74
N LEU A 563 -22.68 11.24 -18.74
CA LEU A 563 -21.50 12.08 -18.57
C LEU A 563 -21.86 13.54 -18.28
N ALA A 564 -22.87 14.08 -18.97
CA ALA A 564 -23.36 15.44 -18.74
C ALA A 564 -23.91 15.60 -17.32
N PHE A 565 -24.74 14.66 -16.87
CA PHE A 565 -25.24 14.65 -15.50
C PHE A 565 -24.13 14.50 -14.46
N THR A 566 -23.12 13.66 -14.73
CA THR A 566 -21.97 13.50 -13.82
C THR A 566 -21.16 14.78 -13.70
N ALA A 567 -20.91 15.45 -14.82
CA ALA A 567 -20.24 16.75 -14.82
C ALA A 567 -21.05 17.79 -14.04
N PHE A 568 -22.35 17.89 -14.31
CA PHE A 568 -23.27 18.77 -13.59
C PHE A 568 -23.21 18.52 -12.07
N PHE A 569 -23.46 17.29 -11.62
CA PHE A 569 -23.43 16.98 -10.18
C PHE A 569 -22.03 17.11 -9.57
N SER A 570 -20.96 16.80 -10.30
CA SER A 570 -19.58 16.96 -9.81
C SER A 570 -19.14 18.41 -9.67
N TYR A 571 -19.69 19.32 -10.49
CA TYR A 571 -19.51 20.75 -10.31
C TYR A 571 -20.04 21.18 -8.93
N PHE A 572 -21.29 20.84 -8.62
CA PHE A 572 -21.95 21.27 -7.39
C PHE A 572 -21.48 20.52 -6.15
N LEU A 573 -21.32 19.19 -6.22
CA LEU A 573 -21.01 18.35 -5.07
C LEU A 573 -19.50 18.27 -4.75
N ASN A 574 -18.66 18.28 -5.79
CA ASN A 574 -17.22 18.06 -5.64
C ASN A 574 -16.37 19.31 -5.95
N SER A 575 -17.00 20.42 -6.34
CA SER A 575 -16.33 21.67 -6.76
C SER A 575 -15.31 21.43 -7.88
N GLN A 576 -15.66 20.55 -8.82
CA GLN A 576 -14.78 20.20 -9.93
C GLN A 576 -14.63 21.37 -10.89
N LYS A 577 -13.38 21.75 -11.20
CA LYS A 577 -13.07 22.83 -12.14
C LYS A 577 -13.26 22.32 -13.58
N PHE A 578 -13.99 23.08 -14.39
CA PHE A 578 -14.20 22.77 -15.81
C PHE A 578 -13.27 23.61 -16.67
N THR A 579 -12.48 22.94 -17.52
CA THR A 579 -11.70 23.60 -18.57
C THR A 579 -12.53 23.68 -19.86
N PRO A 580 -12.25 24.62 -20.77
CA PRO A 580 -13.00 24.76 -22.04
C PRO A 580 -13.08 23.46 -22.86
N PHE A 581 -12.06 22.60 -22.78
CA PHE A 581 -12.05 21.31 -23.46
C PHE A 581 -12.91 20.24 -22.79
N ILE A 582 -13.04 20.26 -21.45
CA ILE A 582 -14.02 19.42 -20.75
C ILE A 582 -15.43 19.86 -21.14
N VAL A 583 -15.68 21.18 -21.23
CA VAL A 583 -16.96 21.71 -21.71
C VAL A 583 -17.24 21.32 -23.16
N ASN A 584 -16.24 21.41 -24.04
CA ASN A 584 -16.35 20.97 -25.44
C ASN A 584 -16.64 19.47 -25.56
N SER A 585 -15.95 18.64 -24.77
CA SER A 585 -16.19 17.19 -24.71
C SER A 585 -17.62 16.86 -24.26
N LEU A 586 -18.10 17.55 -23.22
CA LEU A 586 -19.47 17.41 -22.72
C LEU A 586 -20.51 17.85 -23.75
N PHE A 587 -20.25 18.95 -24.45
CA PHE A 587 -21.12 19.44 -25.51
C PHE A 587 -21.26 18.43 -26.65
N LEU A 588 -20.14 17.94 -27.19
CA LEU A 588 -20.13 16.96 -28.29
C LEU A 588 -20.84 15.65 -27.92
N LEU A 589 -20.66 15.15 -26.69
CA LEU A 589 -21.31 13.93 -26.21
C LEU A 589 -22.81 14.12 -25.95
N THR A 590 -23.21 15.33 -25.55
CA THR A 590 -24.62 15.69 -25.38
C THR A 590 -25.33 15.84 -26.73
N VAL A 591 -24.71 16.52 -27.70
CA VAL A 591 -25.22 16.67 -29.07
C VAL A 591 -25.29 15.31 -29.78
N SER A 592 -24.30 14.44 -29.59
CA SER A 592 -24.30 13.07 -30.08
C SER A 592 -25.52 12.26 -29.58
N SER A 593 -25.88 12.43 -28.30
CA SER A 593 -27.06 11.78 -27.71
C SER A 593 -28.38 12.41 -28.22
N ALA A 594 -28.39 13.73 -28.44
CA ALA A 594 -29.57 14.48 -28.91
C ALA A 594 -29.89 14.21 -30.40
N LEU A 595 -28.87 13.99 -31.25
CA LEU A 595 -29.02 13.65 -32.68
C LEU A 595 -29.88 12.39 -32.90
N LEU A 596 -29.89 11.47 -31.93
CA LEU A 596 -30.66 10.22 -32.02
C LEU A 596 -32.13 10.39 -31.64
N VAL A 597 -32.46 11.46 -30.93
CA VAL A 597 -33.85 11.84 -30.63
C VAL A 597 -34.53 12.38 -31.88
N VAL A 598 -33.76 13.09 -32.72
CA VAL A 598 -34.26 13.77 -33.92
C VAL A 598 -34.51 12.80 -35.07
N ASP A 599 -33.81 11.66 -35.13
CA ASP A 599 -33.94 10.67 -36.21
C ASP A 599 -35.04 9.61 -35.96
N THR A 600 -35.98 9.89 -35.05
CA THR A 600 -37.05 8.95 -34.64
C THR A 600 -38.15 8.76 -35.69
N GLU A 601 -38.06 9.39 -36.87
CA GLU A 601 -39.10 9.32 -37.90
C GLU A 601 -39.02 8.11 -38.85
N SER A 602 -38.03 7.20 -38.76
CA SER A 602 -37.85 6.16 -39.81
C SER A 602 -37.81 4.69 -39.39
N GLN A 603 -38.03 4.31 -38.12
CA GLN A 603 -37.91 2.90 -37.70
C GLN A 603 -39.24 2.14 -37.59
N ASP A 604 -39.72 1.67 -38.73
CA ASP A 604 -40.84 0.72 -38.89
C ASP A 604 -40.47 -0.76 -38.58
N THR A 605 -39.45 -1.03 -37.75
CA THR A 605 -38.87 -2.40 -37.64
C THR A 605 -38.67 -2.99 -36.24
N THR A 606 -39.44 -2.58 -35.22
CA THR A 606 -39.46 -3.33 -33.94
C THR A 606 -40.88 -3.56 -33.45
N ASN A 607 -41.16 -4.71 -32.83
CA ASN A 607 -42.45 -5.10 -32.25
C ASN A 607 -42.88 -4.26 -31.01
N VAL A 608 -42.41 -3.00 -30.89
CA VAL A 608 -42.58 -2.15 -29.71
C VAL A 608 -43.45 -0.94 -30.09
N SER A 609 -44.46 -0.63 -29.28
CA SER A 609 -45.34 0.52 -29.53
C SER A 609 -44.61 1.86 -29.32
N ARG A 610 -45.08 2.92 -30.01
CA ARG A 610 -44.54 4.28 -29.84
C ARG A 610 -44.52 4.75 -28.38
N VAL A 611 -45.54 4.37 -27.60
CA VAL A 611 -45.63 4.70 -26.16
C VAL A 611 -44.54 3.99 -25.35
N GLN A 612 -44.32 2.70 -25.58
CA GLN A 612 -43.26 1.93 -24.92
C GLN A 612 -41.87 2.47 -25.26
N TYR A 613 -41.65 2.87 -26.51
CA TYR A 613 -40.39 3.51 -26.91
C TYR A 613 -40.14 4.81 -26.13
N VAL A 614 -41.14 5.68 -26.01
CA VAL A 614 -41.03 6.93 -25.22
C VAL A 614 -40.77 6.64 -23.74
N ILE A 615 -41.42 5.62 -23.16
CA ILE A 615 -41.15 5.19 -21.79
C ILE A 615 -39.69 4.73 -21.65
N GLY A 616 -39.22 3.89 -22.56
CA GLY A 616 -37.81 3.44 -22.60
C GLY A 616 -36.84 4.61 -22.68
N PHE A 617 -37.15 5.62 -23.50
CA PHE A 617 -36.37 6.85 -23.62
C PHE A 617 -36.26 7.62 -22.29
N ILE A 618 -37.41 7.93 -21.68
CA ILE A 618 -37.47 8.69 -20.41
C ILE A 618 -36.77 7.92 -19.29
N CYS A 619 -37.00 6.61 -19.19
CA CYS A 619 -36.34 5.77 -18.19
C CYS A 619 -34.82 5.72 -18.39
N THR A 620 -34.34 5.61 -19.64
CA THR A 620 -32.89 5.62 -19.92
C THR A 620 -32.26 6.97 -19.57
N LEU A 621 -32.93 8.08 -19.86
CA LEU A 621 -32.46 9.41 -19.47
C LEU A 621 -32.45 9.60 -17.94
N GLY A 622 -33.49 9.09 -17.26
CA GLY A 622 -33.56 9.06 -15.80
C GLY A 622 -32.45 8.20 -15.19
N ALA A 623 -32.14 7.05 -15.80
CA ALA A 623 -31.02 6.20 -15.40
C ALA A 623 -29.68 6.93 -15.55
N SER A 624 -29.46 7.65 -16.66
CA SER A 624 -28.28 8.49 -16.88
C SER A 624 -28.10 9.57 -15.79
N ALA A 625 -29.19 10.22 -15.38
CA ALA A 625 -29.15 11.19 -14.29
C ALA A 625 -28.85 10.54 -12.94
N GLY A 626 -29.50 9.40 -12.66
CA GLY A 626 -29.33 8.63 -11.43
C GLY A 626 -27.88 8.15 -11.22
N ILE A 627 -27.28 7.56 -12.26
CA ILE A 627 -25.88 7.13 -12.18
C ILE A 627 -24.93 8.32 -12.08
N GLY A 628 -25.17 9.43 -12.79
CA GLY A 628 -24.31 10.61 -12.68
C GLY A 628 -24.32 11.25 -11.29
N LEU A 629 -25.48 11.26 -10.63
CA LEU A 629 -25.61 11.66 -9.23
C LEU A 629 -24.90 10.68 -8.30
N LEU A 630 -25.11 9.37 -8.49
CA LEU A 630 -24.52 8.33 -7.66
C LEU A 630 -22.98 8.39 -7.69
N LEU A 631 -22.37 8.52 -8.87
CA LEU A 631 -20.91 8.61 -9.00
C LEU A 631 -20.35 9.86 -8.30
N SER A 632 -21.04 11.00 -8.45
CA SER A 632 -20.65 12.26 -7.81
C SER A 632 -20.76 12.19 -6.29
N LEU A 633 -21.79 11.52 -5.77
CA LEU A 633 -21.96 11.25 -4.34
C LEU A 633 -20.89 10.30 -3.81
N ILE A 634 -20.57 9.22 -4.51
CA ILE A 634 -19.50 8.29 -4.11
C ILE A 634 -18.16 9.02 -3.98
N GLN A 635 -17.82 9.91 -4.92
CA GLN A 635 -16.62 10.74 -4.82
C GLN A 635 -16.64 11.65 -3.57
N LEU A 636 -17.80 12.28 -3.30
CA LEU A 636 -17.98 13.12 -2.11
C LEU A 636 -17.82 12.32 -0.81
N LEU A 637 -18.37 11.10 -0.77
CA LEU A 637 -18.30 10.19 0.38
C LEU A 637 -16.87 9.74 0.66
N PHE A 638 -16.08 9.39 -0.37
CA PHE A 638 -14.66 9.09 -0.18
C PHE A 638 -13.91 10.27 0.42
N ARG A 639 -14.19 11.49 -0.05
CA ARG A 639 -13.52 12.71 0.42
C ARG A 639 -13.93 13.12 1.84
N LYS A 640 -15.23 13.08 2.16
CA LYS A 640 -15.77 13.65 3.42
C LYS A 640 -16.03 12.63 4.52
N VAL A 641 -16.45 11.41 4.19
CA VAL A 641 -16.90 10.41 5.17
C VAL A 641 -15.82 9.38 5.45
N PHE A 642 -15.34 8.69 4.41
CA PHE A 642 -14.45 7.54 4.62
C PHE A 642 -13.03 7.98 5.02
N LYS A 643 -12.48 9.07 4.46
CA LYS A 643 -11.15 9.67 4.79
C LYS A 643 -9.94 8.72 4.77
N GLU A 644 -10.15 7.42 4.58
CA GLU A 644 -9.15 6.36 4.52
C GLU A 644 -8.87 5.98 3.06
N HIS A 645 -7.58 5.96 2.70
CA HIS A 645 -7.13 5.58 1.37
C HIS A 645 -6.79 4.08 1.30
N THR A 646 -7.77 3.20 1.57
CA THR A 646 -7.57 1.74 1.43
C THR A 646 -8.54 1.12 0.42
N SER A 647 -8.09 0.09 -0.29
CA SER A 647 -8.92 -0.67 -1.24
C SER A 647 -10.04 -1.47 -0.56
N SER A 648 -10.00 -1.63 0.78
CA SER A 648 -11.11 -2.23 1.54
C SER A 648 -12.34 -1.35 1.47
N VAL A 649 -12.19 -0.02 1.54
CA VAL A 649 -13.32 0.91 1.51
C VAL A 649 -14.10 0.81 0.20
N VAL A 650 -13.40 0.63 -0.93
CA VAL A 650 -14.03 0.41 -2.25
C VAL A 650 -14.90 -0.86 -2.23
N MET A 651 -14.37 -1.95 -1.64
CA MET A 651 -15.08 -3.23 -1.54
C MET A 651 -16.26 -3.14 -0.57
N ASP A 652 -16.07 -2.55 0.61
CA ASP A 652 -17.10 -2.40 1.63
C ASP A 652 -18.26 -1.53 1.11
N LEU A 653 -17.96 -0.37 0.52
CA LEU A 653 -18.97 0.48 -0.12
C LEU A 653 -19.74 -0.28 -1.20
N THR A 654 -19.05 -1.05 -2.05
CA THR A 654 -19.67 -1.83 -3.12
C THR A 654 -20.56 -2.96 -2.58
N ILE A 655 -20.12 -3.66 -1.54
CA ILE A 655 -20.87 -4.77 -0.94
C ILE A 655 -22.14 -4.26 -0.26
N TYR A 656 -22.01 -3.27 0.62
CA TYR A 656 -23.15 -2.81 1.42
C TYR A 656 -24.19 -2.04 0.58
N GLN A 657 -23.77 -1.25 -0.42
CA GLN A 657 -24.74 -0.62 -1.32
C GLN A 657 -25.50 -1.65 -2.16
N SER A 658 -24.82 -2.67 -2.67
CA SER A 658 -25.43 -3.73 -3.48
C SER A 658 -26.35 -4.62 -2.64
N LEU A 659 -26.03 -4.84 -1.36
CA LEU A 659 -26.89 -5.54 -0.42
C LEU A 659 -28.22 -4.79 -0.24
N VAL A 660 -28.16 -3.49 0.12
CA VAL A 660 -29.37 -2.67 0.30
C VAL A 660 -30.20 -2.64 -0.99
N ALA A 661 -29.56 -2.38 -2.13
CA ALA A 661 -30.23 -2.32 -3.41
C ALA A 661 -30.88 -3.66 -3.79
N SER A 662 -30.19 -4.79 -3.55
CA SER A 662 -30.74 -6.13 -3.81
C SER A 662 -31.98 -6.40 -2.96
N CYS A 663 -31.99 -6.01 -1.68
CA CYS A 663 -33.16 -6.17 -0.82
C CYS A 663 -34.37 -5.38 -1.36
N VAL A 664 -34.17 -4.12 -1.77
CA VAL A 664 -35.22 -3.27 -2.33
C VAL A 664 -35.79 -3.88 -3.61
N VAL A 665 -34.93 -4.35 -4.51
CA VAL A 665 -35.32 -4.95 -5.78
C VAL A 665 -36.03 -6.30 -5.58
N LEU A 666 -35.57 -7.12 -4.63
CA LEU A 666 -36.24 -8.38 -4.28
C LEU A 666 -37.64 -8.14 -3.71
N ILE A 667 -37.83 -7.14 -2.84
CA ILE A 667 -39.16 -6.76 -2.36
C ILE A 667 -40.06 -6.40 -3.56
N GLY A 668 -39.54 -5.63 -4.52
CA GLY A 668 -40.25 -5.31 -5.75
C GLY A 668 -40.60 -6.54 -6.59
N LEU A 669 -39.67 -7.47 -6.79
CA LEU A 669 -39.87 -8.73 -7.51
C LEU A 669 -40.98 -9.60 -6.90
N PHE A 670 -41.01 -9.69 -5.57
CA PHE A 670 -42.03 -10.46 -4.86
C PHE A 670 -43.38 -9.76 -4.88
N ALA A 671 -43.40 -8.43 -4.70
CA ALA A 671 -44.61 -7.62 -4.72
C ALA A 671 -45.26 -7.54 -6.10
N SER A 672 -44.47 -7.50 -7.18
CA SER A 672 -44.99 -7.48 -8.56
C SER A 672 -45.57 -8.83 -9.01
N GLY A 673 -45.15 -9.92 -8.37
CA GLY A 673 -45.57 -11.28 -8.72
C GLY A 673 -44.79 -11.90 -9.88
N GLU A 674 -43.84 -11.19 -10.49
CA GLU A 674 -43.01 -11.69 -11.60
C GLU A 674 -42.24 -12.97 -11.25
N TRP A 675 -41.91 -13.19 -9.97
CA TRP A 675 -41.25 -14.41 -9.52
C TRP A 675 -42.02 -15.71 -9.87
N ARG A 676 -43.36 -15.62 -10.01
CA ARG A 676 -44.22 -16.78 -10.31
C ARG A 676 -44.04 -17.26 -11.74
N THR A 677 -43.69 -16.37 -12.67
CA THR A 677 -43.54 -16.70 -14.09
C THR A 677 -42.12 -17.14 -14.45
N LEU A 678 -41.12 -16.89 -13.59
CA LEU A 678 -39.71 -17.26 -13.84
C LEU A 678 -39.47 -18.75 -14.18
N PRO A 679 -40.12 -19.74 -13.52
CA PRO A 679 -39.93 -21.13 -13.91
C PRO A 679 -40.47 -21.43 -15.31
N SER A 680 -41.54 -20.74 -15.72
CA SER A 680 -42.08 -20.86 -17.07
C SER A 680 -41.20 -20.15 -18.09
N GLU A 681 -40.72 -18.96 -17.75
CA GLU A 681 -39.78 -18.16 -18.55
C GLU A 681 -38.51 -18.96 -18.86
N MET A 682 -37.88 -19.56 -17.84
CA MET A 682 -36.68 -20.38 -18.01
C MET A 682 -36.93 -21.60 -18.91
N ARG A 683 -38.10 -22.25 -18.80
CA ARG A 683 -38.46 -23.41 -19.63
C ARG A 683 -38.67 -23.02 -21.10
N ASN A 684 -39.26 -21.86 -21.34
CA ASN A 684 -39.63 -21.37 -22.66
C ASN A 684 -38.56 -20.51 -23.33
N TYR A 685 -37.42 -20.29 -22.66
CA TYR A 685 -36.32 -19.51 -23.19
C TYR A 685 -35.79 -20.11 -24.50
N LYS A 686 -35.73 -19.30 -25.57
CA LYS A 686 -35.46 -19.77 -26.95
C LYS A 686 -34.15 -20.54 -27.11
N LEU A 687 -33.15 -20.23 -26.30
CA LEU A 687 -31.82 -20.89 -26.31
C LEU A 687 -31.73 -22.10 -25.38
N GLY A 688 -32.78 -22.37 -24.61
CA GLY A 688 -32.86 -23.44 -23.63
C GLY A 688 -32.50 -23.01 -22.20
N GLN A 689 -32.88 -23.84 -21.23
CA GLN A 689 -32.76 -23.57 -19.79
C GLN A 689 -31.32 -23.33 -19.32
N VAL A 690 -30.35 -24.08 -19.86
CA VAL A 690 -28.94 -23.91 -19.51
C VAL A 690 -28.44 -22.54 -19.96
N SER A 691 -28.80 -22.12 -21.18
CA SER A 691 -28.44 -20.82 -21.71
C SER A 691 -29.09 -19.68 -20.92
N TYR A 692 -30.34 -19.84 -20.46
CA TYR A 692 -30.99 -18.89 -19.56
C TYR A 692 -30.14 -18.61 -18.31
N VAL A 693 -29.78 -19.67 -17.58
CA VAL A 693 -28.98 -19.56 -16.35
C VAL A 693 -27.60 -18.99 -16.64
N VAL A 694 -26.92 -19.47 -17.69
CA VAL A 694 -25.58 -18.99 -18.07
C VAL A 694 -25.60 -17.51 -18.44
N THR A 695 -26.63 -17.04 -19.16
CA THR A 695 -26.80 -15.62 -19.51
C THR A 695 -26.93 -14.77 -18.26
N LEU A 696 -27.83 -15.12 -17.34
CA LEU A 696 -28.05 -14.36 -16.10
C LEU A 696 -26.82 -14.35 -15.19
N VAL A 697 -26.17 -15.51 -14.98
CA VAL A 697 -24.97 -15.61 -14.14
C VAL A 697 -23.81 -14.82 -14.75
N SER A 698 -23.60 -14.93 -16.06
CA SER A 698 -22.53 -14.19 -16.76
C SER A 698 -22.78 -12.68 -16.72
N ALA A 699 -24.04 -12.25 -16.85
CA ALA A 699 -24.42 -10.84 -16.74
C ALA A 699 -24.16 -10.32 -15.32
N ALA A 700 -24.59 -11.06 -14.30
CA ALA A 700 -24.40 -10.67 -12.90
C ALA A 700 -22.90 -10.53 -12.56
N ILE A 701 -22.06 -11.50 -12.95
CA ILE A 701 -20.61 -11.43 -12.73
C ILE A 701 -19.99 -10.25 -13.49
N SER A 702 -20.38 -10.06 -14.75
CA SER A 702 -19.86 -8.96 -15.58
C SER A 702 -20.18 -7.60 -14.96
N TRP A 703 -21.41 -7.40 -14.48
CA TRP A 703 -21.79 -6.18 -13.77
C TRP A 703 -21.01 -5.94 -12.48
N GLN A 704 -20.70 -6.99 -11.70
CA GLN A 704 -19.89 -6.81 -10.50
C GLN A 704 -18.46 -6.39 -10.80
N VAL A 705 -17.83 -7.04 -11.79
CA VAL A 705 -16.46 -6.70 -12.20
C VAL A 705 -16.41 -5.27 -12.74
N TYR A 706 -17.39 -4.88 -13.56
CA TYR A 706 -17.58 -3.51 -14.02
C TYR A 706 -17.68 -2.53 -12.83
N THR A 707 -18.53 -2.82 -11.85
CA THR A 707 -18.78 -1.94 -10.69
C THR A 707 -17.52 -1.73 -9.85
N VAL A 708 -16.72 -2.79 -9.63
CA VAL A 708 -15.42 -2.69 -8.96
C VAL A 708 -14.45 -1.81 -9.73
N GLY A 709 -14.39 -1.97 -11.07
CA GLY A 709 -13.59 -1.10 -11.94
C GLY A 709 -14.02 0.36 -11.84
N LEU A 710 -15.33 0.61 -11.92
CA LEU A 710 -15.93 1.95 -11.87
C LEU A 710 -15.61 2.65 -10.54
N VAL A 711 -15.99 2.06 -9.39
CA VAL A 711 -15.72 2.67 -8.08
C VAL A 711 -14.21 2.78 -7.82
N GLY A 712 -13.41 1.82 -8.32
CA GLY A 712 -11.96 1.86 -8.29
C GLY A 712 -11.36 3.07 -9.03
N LEU A 713 -11.88 3.42 -10.21
CA LEU A 713 -11.44 4.63 -10.94
C LEU A 713 -11.79 5.92 -10.19
N ILE A 714 -12.97 5.99 -9.56
CA ILE A 714 -13.36 7.14 -8.72
C ILE A 714 -12.38 7.31 -7.57
N PHE A 715 -12.02 6.21 -6.91
CA PHE A 715 -11.09 6.20 -5.79
C PHE A 715 -9.66 6.64 -6.20
N GLU A 716 -9.21 6.30 -7.41
CA GLU A 716 -7.87 6.65 -7.91
C GLU A 716 -7.75 8.02 -8.59
N SER A 717 -8.88 8.55 -9.09
CA SER A 717 -8.93 9.75 -9.93
C SER A 717 -10.13 10.65 -9.59
N SER A 718 -11.27 10.46 -10.26
CA SER A 718 -12.50 11.24 -10.07
C SER A 718 -13.72 10.55 -10.69
N SER A 719 -14.92 10.96 -10.31
CA SER A 719 -16.18 10.47 -10.89
C SER A 719 -16.33 10.85 -12.36
N VAL A 720 -15.98 12.08 -12.74
CA VAL A 720 -15.97 12.50 -14.16
C VAL A 720 -14.99 11.66 -14.96
N PHE A 721 -13.77 11.42 -14.48
CA PHE A 721 -12.81 10.56 -15.18
C PHE A 721 -13.33 9.13 -15.33
N SER A 722 -13.83 8.53 -14.24
CA SER A 722 -14.42 7.18 -14.25
C SER A 722 -15.57 7.06 -15.25
N ASN A 723 -16.45 8.06 -15.28
CA ASN A 723 -17.59 8.05 -16.18
C ASN A 723 -17.20 8.37 -17.62
N SER A 724 -16.16 9.17 -17.86
CA SER A 724 -15.60 9.37 -19.21
C SER A 724 -15.12 8.03 -19.79
N ILE A 725 -14.47 7.17 -19.00
CA ILE A 725 -14.07 5.83 -19.46
C ILE A 725 -15.28 4.94 -19.75
N THR A 726 -16.34 5.02 -18.93
CA THR A 726 -17.60 4.30 -19.21
C THR A 726 -18.26 4.81 -20.50
N ALA A 727 -18.24 6.13 -20.74
CA ALA A 727 -18.79 6.71 -21.95
C ALA A 727 -18.07 6.24 -23.22
N VAL A 728 -16.77 5.91 -23.14
CA VAL A 728 -16.01 5.30 -24.24
C VAL A 728 -16.43 3.87 -24.53
N GLY A 729 -16.87 3.11 -23.52
CA GLY A 729 -17.39 1.76 -23.69
C GLY A 729 -18.74 1.72 -24.41
N LEU A 730 -19.54 2.78 -24.30
CA LEU A 730 -20.90 2.81 -24.87
C LEU A 730 -20.95 2.68 -26.40
N PRO A 731 -20.10 3.36 -27.20
CA PRO A 731 -20.05 3.16 -28.66
C PRO A 731 -19.67 1.74 -29.12
N ILE A 732 -19.07 0.91 -28.26
CA ILE A 732 -18.77 -0.49 -28.58
C ILE A 732 -20.07 -1.32 -28.65
N VAL A 733 -21.07 -0.94 -27.83
CA VAL A 733 -22.34 -1.67 -27.72
C VAL A 733 -23.13 -1.69 -29.03
N PRO A 734 -23.35 -0.56 -29.74
CA PRO A 734 -23.98 -0.55 -31.06
C PRO A 734 -23.23 -1.43 -32.07
N VAL A 735 -21.90 -1.37 -32.11
CA VAL A 735 -21.10 -2.17 -33.06
C VAL A 735 -21.31 -3.67 -32.84
N ILE A 736 -21.30 -4.12 -31.59
CA ILE A 736 -21.57 -5.53 -31.27
C ILE A 736 -23.04 -5.88 -31.52
N ALA A 737 -23.97 -4.96 -31.23
CA ALA A 737 -25.40 -5.19 -31.45
C ALA A 737 -25.73 -5.46 -32.93
N VAL A 738 -25.01 -4.84 -33.86
CA VAL A 738 -25.14 -5.11 -35.31
C VAL A 738 -24.71 -6.53 -35.65
N ILE A 739 -23.63 -7.01 -35.03
CA ILE A 739 -23.08 -8.34 -35.27
C ILE A 739 -23.97 -9.42 -34.64
N VAL A 740 -24.42 -9.19 -33.41
CA VAL A 740 -25.10 -10.19 -32.57
C VAL A 740 -26.61 -10.19 -32.77
N PHE A 741 -27.23 -9.01 -32.82
CA PHE A 741 -28.69 -8.84 -32.89
C PHE A 741 -29.17 -8.37 -34.27
N HIS A 742 -28.25 -8.10 -35.21
CA HIS A 742 -28.59 -7.54 -36.52
C HIS A 742 -29.32 -6.19 -36.45
N ASP A 743 -28.99 -5.37 -35.43
CA ASP A 743 -29.45 -3.99 -35.31
C ASP A 743 -29.11 -3.19 -36.58
N LYS A 744 -30.04 -2.35 -37.07
CA LYS A 744 -29.77 -1.44 -38.19
C LYS A 744 -28.79 -0.33 -37.79
N MET A 745 -27.74 -0.11 -38.59
CA MET A 745 -26.84 1.04 -38.48
C MET A 745 -27.25 2.14 -39.45
N GLU A 746 -28.02 3.10 -38.94
CA GLU A 746 -28.34 4.33 -39.67
C GLU A 746 -27.17 5.31 -39.61
N ALA A 747 -27.14 6.26 -40.56
CA ALA A 747 -26.10 7.27 -40.65
C ALA A 747 -25.97 8.07 -39.34
N SER A 748 -27.09 8.40 -38.68
CA SER A 748 -27.11 9.09 -37.39
C SER A 748 -26.39 8.34 -36.28
N LYS A 749 -26.51 7.00 -36.22
CA LYS A 749 -25.78 6.16 -35.25
C LYS A 749 -24.28 6.19 -35.52
N ILE A 750 -23.87 6.16 -36.78
CA ILE A 750 -22.45 6.27 -37.18
C ILE A 750 -21.90 7.65 -36.81
N PHE A 751 -22.62 8.73 -37.12
CA PHE A 751 -22.24 10.09 -36.71
C PHE A 751 -22.15 10.24 -35.19
N SER A 752 -23.08 9.63 -34.45
CA SER A 752 -23.07 9.63 -32.98
C SER A 752 -21.83 8.92 -32.41
N ILE A 753 -21.44 7.78 -32.97
CA ILE A 753 -20.20 7.06 -32.61
C ILE A 753 -18.96 7.92 -32.91
N VAL A 754 -18.89 8.56 -34.07
CA VAL A 754 -17.76 9.43 -34.45
C VAL A 754 -17.65 10.63 -33.52
N LEU A 755 -18.77 11.30 -33.22
CA LEU A 755 -18.81 12.42 -32.27
C LEU A 755 -18.43 11.99 -30.85
N ALA A 756 -18.78 10.77 -30.44
CA ALA A 756 -18.39 10.23 -29.14
C ALA A 756 -16.87 9.96 -29.06
N ILE A 757 -16.29 9.40 -30.12
CA ILE A 757 -14.82 9.22 -30.23
C ILE A 757 -14.12 10.58 -30.22
N TRP A 758 -14.63 11.56 -30.96
CA TRP A 758 -14.05 12.91 -30.98
C TRP A 758 -14.16 13.61 -29.60
N GLY A 759 -15.32 13.53 -28.95
CA GLY A 759 -15.51 14.04 -27.60
C GLY A 759 -14.50 13.44 -26.61
N PHE A 760 -14.20 12.15 -26.74
CA PHE A 760 -13.18 11.47 -25.95
C PHE A 760 -11.75 11.92 -26.27
N VAL A 761 -11.37 11.95 -27.57
CA VAL A 761 -10.05 12.41 -27.99
C VAL A 761 -9.79 13.84 -27.51
N SER A 762 -10.80 14.70 -27.54
CA SER A 762 -10.71 16.07 -27.01
C SER A 762 -10.44 16.11 -25.50
N PHE A 763 -11.05 15.19 -24.73
CA PHE A 763 -10.83 15.08 -23.29
C PHE A 763 -9.43 14.54 -22.95
N VAL A 764 -8.97 13.49 -23.64
CA VAL A 764 -7.61 12.95 -23.47
C VAL A 764 -6.56 13.98 -23.91
N TYR A 765 -6.82 14.66 -25.02
CA TYR A 765 -5.94 15.71 -25.52
C TYR A 765 -5.84 16.88 -24.54
N GLN A 766 -6.93 17.25 -23.84
CA GLN A 766 -6.84 18.21 -22.75
C GLN A 766 -5.96 17.72 -21.60
N HIS A 767 -6.08 16.45 -21.21
CA HIS A 767 -5.22 15.89 -20.17
C HIS A 767 -3.75 15.86 -20.60
N TYR A 768 -3.49 15.60 -21.88
CA TYR A 768 -2.17 15.72 -22.50
C TYR A 768 -1.70 17.18 -22.57
N LEU A 769 -2.58 18.13 -22.89
CA LEU A 769 -2.27 19.55 -22.92
C LEU A 769 -2.02 20.11 -21.52
N ASP A 770 -2.74 19.67 -20.50
CA ASP A 770 -2.46 20.02 -19.11
C ASP A 770 -1.08 19.47 -18.71
N GLU A 771 -0.75 18.24 -19.12
CA GLU A 771 0.58 17.66 -18.96
C GLU A 771 1.66 18.41 -19.77
N LYS A 772 1.33 18.91 -20.96
CA LYS A 772 2.23 19.67 -21.84
C LYS A 772 2.40 21.10 -21.37
N LYS A 773 1.36 21.78 -20.84
CA LYS A 773 1.41 23.14 -20.31
C LYS A 773 2.15 23.19 -18.97
N LEU A 774 2.09 22.10 -18.19
CA LEU A 774 3.03 21.81 -17.11
C LEU A 774 4.49 21.65 -17.59
N LYS A 775 4.71 21.23 -18.85
CA LYS A 775 6.03 21.18 -19.49
C LYS A 775 6.44 22.52 -20.14
N THR A 776 5.52 23.29 -20.73
CA THR A 776 5.82 24.57 -21.42
C THR A 776 5.88 25.79 -20.50
N CYS A 777 5.14 25.84 -19.38
CA CYS A 777 5.32 26.90 -18.37
C CYS A 777 6.68 26.83 -17.65
N ASN A 778 7.50 25.82 -17.95
CA ASN A 778 8.88 25.66 -17.49
C ASN A 778 9.93 26.04 -18.55
N THR A 779 9.55 26.56 -19.74
CA THR A 779 10.51 26.68 -20.86
C THR A 779 10.59 27.99 -21.64
N ASP A 780 9.88 29.07 -21.30
CA ASP A 780 10.07 30.35 -22.01
C ASP A 780 10.65 31.46 -21.11
N PRO A 781 11.85 32.00 -21.43
CA PRO A 781 12.42 33.17 -20.78
C PRO A 781 11.84 34.46 -21.37
N VAL A 782 11.48 35.42 -20.52
CA VAL A 782 11.09 36.78 -20.95
C VAL A 782 12.35 37.56 -21.32
N GLU A 783 12.40 37.96 -22.59
CA GLU A 783 13.40 38.83 -23.20
C GLU A 783 13.21 40.27 -22.68
N ASN A 784 14.29 40.84 -22.15
CA ASN A 784 14.37 42.24 -21.72
C ASN A 784 14.44 43.13 -22.96
N ASP A 785 13.53 44.11 -23.06
CA ASP A 785 13.74 45.28 -23.91
C ASP A 785 13.70 46.56 -23.07
N GLY A 786 14.67 47.43 -23.32
CA GLY A 786 14.49 48.88 -23.24
C GLY A 786 14.60 49.60 -21.90
N THR A 787 15.84 50.02 -21.58
CA THR A 787 16.21 51.43 -21.30
C THR A 787 15.64 52.20 -20.09
N GLN A 788 16.57 52.53 -19.18
CA GLN A 788 16.85 53.82 -18.51
C GLN A 788 15.69 54.82 -18.27
N THR A 789 15.52 55.26 -17.02
CA THR A 789 15.90 56.63 -16.58
C THR A 789 15.66 56.86 -15.07
N TRP A 790 16.69 57.45 -14.44
CA TRP A 790 16.83 58.07 -13.10
C TRP A 790 16.83 57.20 -11.84
#